data_AF-A0A7X7S074-F1
#
_entry.id   AF-A0A7X7S074-F1
#
_cell.length_a   1.000
_cell.length_b   1.000
_cell.length_c   1.000
_cell.angle_alpha   90.00
_cell.angle_beta   90.00
_cell.angle_gamma   90.00
#
_symmetry.space_group_name_H-M   'P 1'
#
loop_
_entity.id
_entity.type
_entity.pdbx_description
1 polymer ?
#
loop_
_entity_poly.entity_id
_entity_poly.type
_entity_poly.pdbx_seq_one_letter_code
_entity_poly.pdbx_strand_id
1 'polypeptide(L)'
;MSQIKNHYPASVITAILVLVSSQVSFAVTKKAFDFVVGVDGDYKAAVSAAAKSASSSNRFYIFFPDGQYNVGSLTGDSNQKSTFSTANVSFIGQSTNNTVLFNKSTNEGIGITATMYFHNADNLYVQDMTFYNKANYGNPSSYSVTGRHVAIQEQSKKVIYRNVKLLSTQDTYYSKGTKTYWENGEIHGTTDFICGSGDVYFQNCKLFALKVSALTAPSSTGMEWGYVFNNCTIDGDVEGFTLGRSWNDAKAVFLNTTMKKQPTAEGWGNPMNSVPQVFAEYNSKDASGNLIDLSRRRKTYTKDNTTVTLKAVLSASEAAKYTVENVLSGSDNWRPHNLTVQCSAPVIRQEGKRILWENDDDALCWVVFKDGKYLANVAANSYDASMVSIGSTITVRAANSMGGLGAISNSLVFSNSIEYSLNISIGGGEGTVTPASGKFGQGASVTLEAVPVVGWLFDHWTGDLAGNTNPATVLMNSDKSVSAYFVKDERNYYSVSADAAPGGNVTLSPQGTLFVEGTKVAVTAEAIKGWKFAGWEGDHTGTDAVYNIESIDRNVSVKASFLPQDKNNYEAEDGTLNEAVTENRNAGFSGESYVNFSAVDGSKVDLLIYSEVSGEREVTITFSNGSGTPRNLSVAVNGVVQVSSLAFEATADWTTWKTLHLTLTLPEGASTITFATVNGQDGPNVDKIELAVPSATMLRKLHRDEKSSLFYMSASGILCCKFEQSKRIRMGIFTMDGKRVLSREVENVNKGPVEIPLSGLRNGVYLARIEIDGVVKTEHINLNR
;
A
#
# COMPACT_ATOMS: atom_id res chain seq x y z
N MET A 1 31.96 -7.21 2.50
CA MET A 1 32.97 -8.29 2.34
C MET A 1 34.19 -8.15 3.28
N SER A 2 34.08 -7.46 4.43
CA SER A 2 35.16 -7.34 5.42
C SER A 2 34.84 -7.96 6.80
N GLN A 3 33.72 -8.68 6.94
CA GLN A 3 33.26 -9.25 8.22
C GLN A 3 33.08 -10.79 8.20
N ILE A 4 33.51 -11.49 7.13
CA ILE A 4 33.40 -12.95 7.00
C ILE A 4 34.80 -13.58 6.81
N LYS A 5 35.76 -13.23 7.68
CA LYS A 5 37.11 -13.81 7.63
C LYS A 5 37.58 -14.50 8.91
N ASN A 6 36.83 -14.41 10.01
CA ASN A 6 37.36 -14.81 11.31
C ASN A 6 36.79 -16.09 11.92
N HIS A 7 35.92 -16.86 11.24
CA HIS A 7 35.23 -18.00 11.90
C HIS A 7 35.29 -19.36 11.18
N TYR A 8 36.03 -19.54 10.09
CA TYR A 8 36.15 -20.86 9.44
C TYR A 8 37.57 -21.17 8.94
N PRO A 9 38.05 -22.42 9.09
CA PRO A 9 39.36 -22.84 8.59
C PRO A 9 39.39 -22.85 7.05
N ALA A 10 40.57 -22.60 6.47
CA ALA A 10 40.79 -22.40 5.03
C ALA A 10 40.26 -23.54 4.13
N SER A 11 40.16 -24.77 4.65
CA SER A 11 39.60 -25.94 3.96
C SER A 11 38.08 -25.86 3.72
N VAL A 12 37.35 -25.02 4.46
CA VAL A 12 35.90 -24.77 4.25
C VAL A 12 35.68 -23.65 3.22
N ILE A 13 36.63 -22.72 3.10
CA ILE A 13 36.56 -21.62 2.13
C ILE A 13 36.80 -22.12 0.70
N THR A 14 37.64 -23.15 0.51
CA THR A 14 37.86 -23.77 -0.81
C THR A 14 36.68 -24.65 -1.26
N ALA A 15 35.89 -25.20 -0.34
CA ALA A 15 34.68 -25.97 -0.68
C ALA A 15 33.46 -25.08 -1.00
N ILE A 16 33.41 -23.86 -0.45
CA ILE A 16 32.35 -22.88 -0.73
C ILE A 16 32.62 -22.07 -2.01
N LEU A 17 33.89 -21.96 -2.45
CA LEU A 17 34.24 -21.24 -3.69
C LEU A 17 34.18 -22.05 -4.99
N VAL A 18 33.82 -23.34 -4.96
CA VAL A 18 33.74 -24.21 -6.16
C VAL A 18 32.31 -24.53 -6.60
N LEU A 19 31.27 -24.00 -5.94
CA LEU A 19 29.86 -24.24 -6.28
C LEU A 19 29.10 -23.00 -6.80
N VAL A 20 29.81 -21.96 -7.21
CA VAL A 20 29.25 -20.93 -8.10
C VAL A 20 30.09 -20.91 -9.37
N SER A 21 30.02 -22.00 -10.15
CA SER A 21 30.12 -21.79 -11.60
C SER A 21 28.88 -20.95 -11.93
N SER A 22 29.05 -19.63 -12.04
CA SER A 22 28.12 -18.80 -12.76
C SER A 22 27.98 -19.44 -14.14
N GLN A 23 26.94 -20.25 -14.33
CA GLN A 23 26.48 -20.53 -15.67
C GLN A 23 26.17 -19.15 -16.22
N VAL A 24 27.01 -18.73 -17.16
CA VAL A 24 26.69 -17.59 -18.00
C VAL A 24 25.42 -18.04 -18.72
N SER A 25 24.27 -17.68 -18.14
CA SER A 25 22.97 -17.89 -18.75
C SER A 25 22.99 -17.01 -19.98
N PHE A 26 23.07 -17.63 -21.16
CA PHE A 26 22.84 -16.90 -22.39
C PHE A 26 21.37 -16.52 -22.41
N ALA A 27 21.08 -15.24 -22.72
CA ALA A 27 19.71 -14.77 -22.84
C ALA A 27 18.89 -15.71 -23.75
N VAL A 28 17.68 -16.03 -23.33
CA VAL A 28 16.77 -16.89 -24.09
C VAL A 28 16.42 -16.18 -25.39
N THR A 29 16.63 -16.87 -26.52
CA THR A 29 16.21 -16.36 -27.83
C THR A 29 14.71 -16.16 -27.86
N LYS A 30 14.27 -14.89 -27.99
CA LYS A 30 12.85 -14.52 -27.96
C LYS A 30 12.07 -15.20 -29.09
N LYS A 31 10.96 -15.83 -28.75
CA LYS A 31 10.12 -16.56 -29.71
C LYS A 31 8.69 -16.68 -29.19
N ALA A 32 7.73 -16.25 -30.00
CA ALA A 32 6.32 -16.55 -29.78
C ALA A 32 6.06 -18.07 -29.72
N PHE A 33 4.96 -18.49 -29.10
CA PHE A 33 4.53 -19.89 -29.17
C PHE A 33 4.24 -20.29 -30.62
N ASP A 34 4.57 -21.55 -30.96
CA ASP A 34 4.48 -22.04 -32.34
C ASP A 34 3.04 -22.38 -32.75
N PHE A 35 2.19 -22.72 -31.78
CA PHE A 35 0.79 -23.08 -32.02
C PHE A 35 -0.09 -22.75 -30.82
N VAL A 36 -1.19 -22.05 -31.05
CA VAL A 36 -2.21 -21.73 -30.06
C VAL A 36 -3.51 -22.46 -30.38
N VAL A 37 -3.88 -23.42 -29.53
CA VAL A 37 -5.07 -24.26 -29.76
C VAL A 37 -6.34 -23.43 -29.61
N GLY A 38 -7.21 -23.53 -30.63
CA GLY A 38 -8.43 -22.72 -30.77
C GLY A 38 -8.24 -21.44 -31.59
N VAL A 39 -6.99 -21.02 -31.83
CA VAL A 39 -6.66 -19.88 -32.70
C VAL A 39 -6.08 -20.36 -34.02
N ASP A 40 -5.02 -21.18 -33.97
CA ASP A 40 -4.34 -21.71 -35.16
C ASP A 40 -4.96 -23.02 -35.66
N GLY A 41 -5.84 -23.62 -34.85
CA GLY A 41 -6.55 -24.86 -35.14
C GLY A 41 -6.83 -25.68 -33.87
N ASP A 42 -7.37 -26.88 -34.05
CA ASP A 42 -7.65 -27.79 -32.95
C ASP A 42 -6.39 -28.55 -32.47
N TYR A 43 -6.55 -29.42 -31.47
CA TYR A 43 -5.46 -30.25 -30.96
C TYR A 43 -4.82 -31.13 -32.05
N LYS A 44 -5.60 -31.68 -33.00
CA LYS A 44 -5.06 -32.54 -34.06
C LYS A 44 -4.16 -31.75 -35.01
N ALA A 45 -4.53 -30.51 -35.33
CA ALA A 45 -3.70 -29.58 -36.08
C ALA A 45 -2.40 -29.26 -35.32
N ALA A 46 -2.47 -29.03 -34.01
CA ALA A 46 -1.30 -28.79 -33.17
C ALA A 46 -0.31 -29.96 -33.19
N VAL A 47 -0.79 -31.20 -33.05
CA VAL A 47 0.04 -32.42 -33.14
C VAL A 47 0.72 -32.51 -34.50
N SER A 48 -0.03 -32.25 -35.57
CA SER A 48 0.48 -32.30 -36.94
C SER A 48 1.53 -31.22 -37.21
N ALA A 49 1.37 -30.04 -36.63
CA ALA A 49 2.34 -28.94 -36.74
C ALA A 49 3.63 -29.26 -35.96
N ALA A 50 3.50 -29.77 -34.73
CA ALA A 50 4.64 -30.17 -33.93
C ALA A 50 5.47 -31.27 -34.61
N ALA A 51 4.81 -32.30 -35.16
CA ALA A 51 5.50 -33.39 -35.87
C ALA A 51 6.31 -32.93 -37.09
N LYS A 52 5.97 -31.80 -37.71
CA LYS A 52 6.69 -31.24 -38.87
C LYS A 52 7.89 -30.38 -38.48
N SER A 53 7.84 -29.72 -37.32
CA SER A 53 8.73 -28.60 -37.00
C SER A 53 9.59 -28.81 -35.75
N ALA A 54 9.20 -29.69 -34.84
CA ALA A 54 9.98 -30.00 -33.65
C ALA A 54 11.25 -30.78 -34.03
N SER A 55 12.37 -30.44 -33.40
CA SER A 55 13.64 -31.15 -33.57
C SER A 55 14.43 -31.14 -32.27
N SER A 56 15.59 -31.80 -32.23
CA SER A 56 16.47 -31.77 -31.05
C SER A 56 17.00 -30.37 -30.72
N SER A 57 17.14 -29.49 -31.72
CA SER A 57 17.62 -28.10 -31.56
C SER A 57 16.51 -27.05 -31.53
N ASN A 58 15.28 -27.41 -31.92
CA ASN A 58 14.13 -26.50 -31.94
C ASN A 58 12.98 -27.10 -31.14
N ARG A 59 12.76 -26.55 -29.94
CA ARG A 59 11.59 -26.89 -29.13
C ARG A 59 10.34 -26.28 -29.75
N PHE A 60 9.29 -27.10 -29.85
CA PHE A 60 7.98 -26.65 -30.35
C PHE A 60 7.04 -26.35 -29.17
N TYR A 61 6.43 -25.18 -29.15
CA TYR A 61 5.56 -24.75 -28.05
C TYR A 61 4.10 -24.75 -28.47
N ILE A 62 3.29 -25.58 -27.81
CA ILE A 62 1.84 -25.62 -27.97
C ILE A 62 1.21 -24.96 -26.74
N PHE A 63 0.50 -23.86 -26.97
CA PHE A 63 -0.25 -23.15 -25.94
C PHE A 63 -1.73 -23.49 -26.01
N PHE A 64 -2.30 -23.73 -24.83
CA PHE A 64 -3.71 -24.03 -24.62
C PHE A 64 -4.30 -22.94 -23.73
N PRO A 65 -5.07 -21.99 -24.30
CA PRO A 65 -5.89 -21.08 -23.52
C PRO A 65 -6.79 -21.81 -22.52
N ASP A 66 -7.40 -21.07 -21.59
CA ASP A 66 -8.39 -21.66 -20.69
C ASP A 66 -9.57 -22.23 -21.51
N GLY A 67 -9.93 -23.49 -21.27
CA GLY A 67 -10.92 -24.21 -22.07
C GLY A 67 -10.92 -25.71 -21.83
N GLN A 68 -12.00 -26.38 -22.25
CA GLN A 68 -12.11 -27.84 -22.21
C GLN A 68 -11.92 -28.44 -23.61
N TYR A 69 -10.93 -29.31 -23.76
CA TYR A 69 -10.50 -29.90 -25.02
C TYR A 69 -10.79 -31.40 -25.04
N ASN A 70 -11.79 -31.84 -25.83
CA ASN A 70 -12.11 -33.25 -26.02
C ASN A 70 -11.13 -33.93 -26.99
N VAL A 71 -9.88 -34.07 -26.55
CA VAL A 71 -8.80 -34.62 -27.39
C VAL A 71 -9.09 -36.05 -27.83
N GLY A 72 -9.76 -36.84 -26.98
CA GLY A 72 -10.10 -38.23 -27.26
C GLY A 72 -10.96 -38.39 -28.53
N SER A 73 -11.97 -37.53 -28.69
CA SER A 73 -12.85 -37.57 -29.87
C SER A 73 -12.18 -37.19 -31.19
N LEU A 74 -11.02 -36.52 -31.15
CA LEU A 74 -10.33 -36.03 -32.35
C LEU A 74 -9.40 -37.07 -32.99
N THR A 75 -9.18 -38.19 -32.31
CA THR A 75 -8.12 -39.16 -32.65
C THR A 75 -8.59 -40.25 -33.62
N GLY A 76 -9.91 -40.48 -33.71
CA GLY A 76 -10.47 -41.63 -34.43
C GLY A 76 -10.29 -42.98 -33.73
N ASP A 77 -9.71 -43.00 -32.52
CA ASP A 77 -9.58 -44.20 -31.70
C ASP A 77 -10.94 -44.57 -31.08
N SER A 78 -11.35 -45.84 -31.20
CA SER A 78 -12.67 -46.30 -30.75
C SER A 78 -12.84 -46.26 -29.22
N ASN A 79 -11.74 -46.25 -28.46
CA ASN A 79 -11.74 -46.09 -27.01
C ASN A 79 -11.29 -44.68 -26.57
N GLN A 80 -11.20 -43.74 -27.53
CA GLN A 80 -10.81 -42.35 -27.32
C GLN A 80 -9.41 -42.16 -26.73
N LYS A 81 -8.46 -43.05 -27.03
CA LYS A 81 -7.05 -42.87 -26.63
C LYS A 81 -6.35 -41.84 -27.52
N SER A 82 -5.81 -40.78 -26.92
CA SER A 82 -5.02 -39.79 -27.65
C SER A 82 -3.53 -40.12 -27.57
N THR A 83 -2.85 -40.26 -28.70
CA THR A 83 -1.41 -40.58 -28.74
C THR A 83 -0.61 -39.37 -29.21
N PHE A 84 0.50 -39.08 -28.53
CA PHE A 84 1.45 -38.03 -28.90
C PHE A 84 2.88 -38.60 -28.88
N SER A 85 3.63 -38.39 -29.97
CA SER A 85 4.92 -39.06 -30.19
C SER A 85 6.05 -38.16 -30.66
N THR A 86 5.87 -36.84 -30.59
CA THR A 86 6.88 -35.88 -31.04
C THR A 86 7.78 -35.49 -29.87
N ALA A 87 9.09 -35.62 -30.04
CA ALA A 87 10.08 -35.21 -29.04
C ALA A 87 10.29 -33.68 -29.02
N ASN A 88 10.82 -33.17 -27.91
CA ASN A 88 11.18 -31.76 -27.68
C ASN A 88 10.01 -30.79 -27.85
N VAL A 89 8.85 -31.12 -27.26
CA VAL A 89 7.64 -30.30 -27.30
C VAL A 89 7.26 -29.82 -25.90
N SER A 90 6.70 -28.61 -25.82
CA SER A 90 6.09 -28.07 -24.62
C SER A 90 4.58 -27.94 -24.76
N PHE A 91 3.84 -28.43 -23.77
CA PHE A 91 2.40 -28.26 -23.63
C PHE A 91 2.17 -27.27 -22.49
N ILE A 92 1.72 -26.06 -22.83
CA ILE A 92 1.57 -24.97 -21.88
C ILE A 92 0.10 -24.62 -21.79
N GLY A 93 -0.51 -24.84 -20.63
CA GLY A 93 -1.84 -24.34 -20.35
C GLY A 93 -1.82 -22.90 -19.85
N GLN A 94 -2.94 -22.21 -20.02
CA GLN A 94 -3.15 -20.91 -19.40
C GLN A 94 -3.30 -21.06 -17.89
N SER A 95 -4.06 -22.05 -17.41
CA SER A 95 -4.18 -22.34 -15.98
C SER A 95 -4.56 -23.80 -15.71
N THR A 96 -4.03 -24.36 -14.62
CA THR A 96 -4.22 -25.79 -14.29
C THR A 96 -5.67 -26.20 -14.22
N ASN A 97 -6.53 -25.39 -13.58
CA ASN A 97 -7.92 -25.77 -13.32
C ASN A 97 -8.85 -25.51 -14.51
N ASN A 98 -8.51 -24.60 -15.43
CA ASN A 98 -9.41 -24.23 -16.53
C ASN A 98 -8.93 -24.73 -17.89
N THR A 99 -7.64 -25.04 -18.08
CA THR A 99 -7.14 -25.73 -19.27
C THR A 99 -7.24 -27.24 -19.07
N VAL A 100 -8.28 -27.87 -19.60
CA VAL A 100 -8.61 -29.28 -19.35
C VAL A 100 -8.60 -30.09 -20.64
N LEU A 101 -7.66 -31.02 -20.78
CA LEU A 101 -7.67 -32.02 -21.85
C LEU A 101 -8.38 -33.27 -21.33
N PHE A 102 -9.36 -33.76 -22.08
CA PHE A 102 -10.17 -34.90 -21.65
C PHE A 102 -10.50 -35.91 -22.74
N ASN A 103 -10.81 -37.12 -22.31
CA ASN A 103 -11.49 -38.16 -23.07
C ASN A 103 -12.56 -38.82 -22.19
N LYS A 104 -13.33 -39.75 -22.77
CA LYS A 104 -14.22 -40.66 -22.03
C LYS A 104 -14.07 -42.06 -22.60
N SER A 105 -13.03 -42.77 -22.16
CA SER A 105 -12.83 -44.17 -22.56
C SER A 105 -13.96 -45.07 -22.05
N THR A 106 -14.28 -46.12 -22.80
CA THR A 106 -15.40 -47.04 -22.51
C THR A 106 -14.91 -48.40 -22.02
N ASN A 107 -13.89 -48.96 -22.68
CA ASN A 107 -13.24 -50.21 -22.29
C ASN A 107 -12.09 -49.93 -21.33
N GLU A 108 -11.99 -50.69 -20.24
CA GLU A 108 -10.91 -50.51 -19.26
C GLU A 108 -9.60 -51.20 -19.68
N GLY A 109 -8.46 -50.57 -19.39
CA GLY A 109 -7.14 -51.17 -19.63
C GLY A 109 -6.02 -50.16 -19.89
N ILE A 110 -4.81 -50.53 -19.44
CA ILE A 110 -3.57 -49.86 -19.81
C ILE A 110 -3.32 -50.03 -21.31
N GLY A 111 -2.83 -49.00 -21.98
CA GLY A 111 -2.52 -49.02 -23.42
C GLY A 111 -3.70 -48.68 -24.32
N ILE A 112 -4.93 -48.66 -23.78
CA ILE A 112 -6.15 -48.39 -24.56
C ILE A 112 -7.01 -47.25 -24.00
N THR A 113 -6.80 -46.76 -22.77
CA THR A 113 -7.69 -45.77 -22.15
C THR A 113 -7.14 -44.35 -22.01
N ALA A 114 -5.83 -44.18 -22.18
CA ALA A 114 -5.14 -42.95 -21.79
C ALA A 114 -5.77 -41.69 -22.44
N THR A 115 -6.13 -40.70 -21.61
CA THR A 115 -6.48 -39.36 -22.12
C THR A 115 -5.34 -38.83 -22.98
N MET A 116 -4.11 -38.99 -22.49
CA MET A 116 -2.89 -38.77 -23.26
C MET A 116 -1.89 -39.92 -23.09
N TYR A 117 -1.49 -40.48 -24.22
CA TYR A 117 -0.44 -41.47 -24.34
C TYR A 117 0.80 -40.84 -24.97
N PHE A 118 1.78 -40.48 -24.15
CA PHE A 118 3.06 -39.91 -24.57
C PHE A 118 4.05 -41.02 -24.89
N HIS A 119 4.20 -41.36 -26.16
CA HIS A 119 5.02 -42.49 -26.62
C HIS A 119 6.17 -42.00 -27.50
N ASN A 120 7.42 -42.11 -27.03
CA ASN A 120 8.61 -41.51 -27.66
C ASN A 120 8.57 -39.98 -27.76
N ALA A 121 7.78 -39.32 -26.90
CA ALA A 121 7.76 -37.87 -26.75
C ALA A 121 8.90 -37.43 -25.80
N ASP A 122 10.14 -37.76 -26.17
CA ASP A 122 11.31 -37.49 -25.33
C ASP A 122 11.51 -35.98 -25.13
N ASN A 123 12.01 -35.56 -23.97
CA ASN A 123 12.19 -34.16 -23.58
C ASN A 123 10.88 -33.36 -23.58
N LEU A 124 9.75 -33.99 -23.22
CA LEU A 124 8.45 -33.34 -23.09
C LEU A 124 8.39 -32.46 -21.84
N TYR A 125 7.83 -31.25 -21.98
CA TYR A 125 7.52 -30.35 -20.87
C TYR A 125 6.03 -30.06 -20.85
N VAL A 126 5.40 -30.17 -19.68
CA VAL A 126 3.96 -29.90 -19.52
C VAL A 126 3.75 -29.02 -18.30
N GLN A 127 3.04 -27.91 -18.47
CA GLN A 127 2.73 -26.99 -17.38
C GLN A 127 1.29 -26.46 -17.42
N ASP A 128 0.75 -26.21 -16.22
CA ASP A 128 -0.50 -25.45 -15.99
C ASP A 128 -1.73 -26.04 -16.70
N MET A 129 -1.93 -27.36 -16.64
CA MET A 129 -3.12 -28.00 -17.23
C MET A 129 -3.60 -29.25 -16.50
N THR A 130 -4.85 -29.62 -16.76
CA THR A 130 -5.49 -30.85 -16.25
C THR A 130 -5.67 -31.89 -17.35
N PHE A 131 -5.34 -33.15 -17.05
CA PHE A 131 -5.72 -34.31 -17.86
C PHE A 131 -6.79 -35.11 -17.15
N TYR A 132 -7.93 -35.30 -17.82
CA TYR A 132 -9.13 -35.86 -17.22
C TYR A 132 -9.70 -37.01 -18.05
N ASN A 133 -9.64 -38.23 -17.50
CA ASN A 133 -10.38 -39.34 -18.07
C ASN A 133 -11.77 -39.45 -17.40
N LYS A 134 -12.81 -39.09 -18.17
CA LYS A 134 -14.21 -38.97 -17.71
C LYS A 134 -14.95 -40.31 -17.61
N ALA A 135 -14.28 -41.45 -17.71
CA ALA A 135 -14.93 -42.75 -17.64
C ALA A 135 -15.68 -42.95 -16.32
N ASN A 136 -14.96 -42.87 -15.20
CA ASN A 136 -15.51 -43.10 -13.85
C ASN A 136 -15.32 -41.93 -12.89
N TYR A 137 -14.27 -41.11 -13.07
CA TYR A 137 -13.95 -40.00 -12.14
C TYR A 137 -15.10 -38.98 -12.08
N GLY A 138 -15.43 -38.53 -10.86
CA GLY A 138 -16.59 -37.69 -10.57
C GLY A 138 -17.88 -38.46 -10.30
N ASN A 139 -17.88 -39.79 -10.41
CA ASN A 139 -18.99 -40.66 -9.99
C ASN A 139 -18.54 -41.64 -8.89
N PRO A 140 -18.65 -41.27 -7.60
CA PRO A 140 -18.20 -42.11 -6.49
C PRO A 140 -18.78 -43.53 -6.46
N SER A 141 -20.01 -43.70 -6.97
CA SER A 141 -20.65 -45.03 -7.08
C SER A 141 -19.94 -45.97 -8.05
N SER A 142 -19.21 -45.43 -9.03
CA SER A 142 -18.40 -46.17 -10.01
C SER A 142 -16.96 -46.38 -9.54
N TYR A 143 -16.54 -45.80 -8.41
CA TYR A 143 -15.18 -45.97 -7.90
C TYR A 143 -14.98 -47.41 -7.43
N SER A 144 -14.10 -48.13 -8.11
CA SER A 144 -13.80 -49.51 -7.81
C SER A 144 -12.29 -49.74 -7.69
N VAL A 145 -11.91 -50.93 -7.23
CA VAL A 145 -10.50 -51.35 -7.20
C VAL A 145 -10.04 -52.00 -8.52
N THR A 146 -10.97 -52.14 -9.46
CA THR A 146 -10.78 -52.48 -10.88
C THR A 146 -11.24 -51.28 -11.76
N GLY A 147 -11.13 -51.34 -13.10
CA GLY A 147 -11.58 -50.23 -13.95
C GLY A 147 -10.47 -49.22 -14.23
N ARG A 148 -9.44 -49.72 -14.93
CA ARG A 148 -8.23 -48.98 -15.33
C ARG A 148 -8.58 -47.98 -16.42
N HIS A 149 -8.58 -46.71 -16.05
CA HIS A 149 -8.83 -45.59 -16.97
C HIS A 149 -7.71 -44.59 -16.78
N VAL A 150 -6.74 -44.63 -17.68
CA VAL A 150 -5.51 -43.86 -17.50
C VAL A 150 -5.76 -42.39 -17.88
N ALA A 151 -5.26 -41.44 -17.09
CA ALA A 151 -5.20 -40.03 -17.50
C ALA A 151 -3.95 -39.80 -18.35
N ILE A 152 -2.77 -40.12 -17.82
CA ILE A 152 -1.51 -40.09 -18.55
C ILE A 152 -0.87 -41.47 -18.57
N GLN A 153 -0.59 -41.95 -19.79
CA GLN A 153 0.33 -43.04 -20.01
C GLN A 153 1.61 -42.48 -20.63
N GLU A 154 2.73 -42.60 -19.93
CA GLU A 154 4.01 -42.02 -20.33
C GLU A 154 5.02 -43.12 -20.64
N GLN A 155 5.57 -43.10 -21.85
CA GLN A 155 6.65 -43.97 -22.32
C GLN A 155 7.67 -43.10 -23.07
N SER A 156 8.28 -42.18 -22.35
CA SER A 156 9.19 -41.17 -22.89
C SER A 156 10.36 -40.91 -21.93
N LYS A 157 11.42 -40.26 -22.39
CA LYS A 157 12.60 -39.94 -21.58
C LYS A 157 12.64 -38.46 -21.26
N LYS A 158 13.09 -38.09 -20.06
CA LYS A 158 13.26 -36.70 -19.62
C LYS A 158 11.97 -35.89 -19.67
N VAL A 159 10.91 -36.40 -19.04
CA VAL A 159 9.62 -35.71 -19.02
C VAL A 159 9.51 -34.82 -17.78
N ILE A 160 8.95 -33.62 -17.94
CA ILE A 160 8.69 -32.69 -16.85
C ILE A 160 7.19 -32.36 -16.80
N TYR A 161 6.59 -32.52 -15.63
CA TYR A 161 5.24 -32.10 -15.31
C TYR A 161 5.28 -31.06 -14.19
N ARG A 162 4.92 -29.81 -14.47
CA ARG A 162 4.86 -28.74 -13.46
C ARG A 162 3.44 -28.24 -13.30
N ASN A 163 2.91 -28.23 -12.08
CA ASN A 163 1.55 -27.71 -11.81
C ASN A 163 0.49 -28.38 -12.72
N VAL A 164 0.64 -29.70 -12.91
CA VAL A 164 -0.25 -30.54 -13.72
C VAL A 164 -1.19 -31.31 -12.80
N LYS A 165 -2.47 -31.40 -13.18
CA LYS A 165 -3.49 -32.15 -12.45
C LYS A 165 -3.96 -33.36 -13.24
N LEU A 166 -3.99 -34.53 -12.62
CA LEU A 166 -4.51 -35.78 -13.20
C LEU A 166 -5.77 -36.23 -12.47
N LEU A 167 -6.84 -36.40 -13.22
CA LEU A 167 -8.14 -36.82 -12.71
C LEU A 167 -8.54 -38.14 -13.35
N SER A 168 -8.39 -39.24 -12.60
CA SER A 168 -9.00 -40.52 -12.95
C SER A 168 -9.16 -41.47 -11.76
N THR A 169 -9.38 -42.76 -12.03
CA THR A 169 -9.58 -43.81 -11.02
C THR A 169 -8.36 -44.72 -10.90
N GLN A 170 -8.47 -46.01 -11.23
CA GLN A 170 -7.34 -46.92 -11.21
C GLN A 170 -6.35 -46.62 -12.34
N ASP A 171 -5.05 -46.74 -12.05
CA ASP A 171 -3.95 -46.51 -12.98
C ASP A 171 -3.92 -45.08 -13.57
N THR A 172 -4.30 -44.06 -12.78
CA THR A 172 -4.41 -42.67 -13.25
C THR A 172 -3.14 -42.16 -13.96
N TYR A 173 -1.98 -42.40 -13.37
CA TYR A 173 -0.68 -42.17 -13.97
C TYR A 173 0.06 -43.48 -14.14
N TYR A 174 0.28 -43.85 -15.41
CA TYR A 174 1.10 -44.99 -15.78
C TYR A 174 2.41 -44.50 -16.38
N SER A 175 3.54 -44.78 -15.73
CA SER A 175 4.88 -44.47 -16.26
C SER A 175 5.57 -45.73 -16.78
N LYS A 176 6.31 -45.59 -17.88
CA LYS A 176 7.22 -46.61 -18.44
C LYS A 176 8.45 -45.96 -19.06
N GLY A 177 8.58 -44.65 -18.92
CA GLY A 177 9.77 -43.90 -19.27
C GLY A 177 10.98 -44.26 -18.42
N THR A 178 12.08 -43.56 -18.66
CA THR A 178 13.32 -43.76 -17.88
C THR A 178 13.44 -42.77 -16.74
N LYS A 179 13.24 -41.47 -17.02
CA LYS A 179 13.45 -40.38 -16.06
C LYS A 179 12.33 -39.35 -16.20
N THR A 180 11.63 -39.06 -15.10
CA THR A 180 10.54 -38.09 -15.06
C THR A 180 10.58 -37.23 -13.79
N TYR A 181 10.31 -35.94 -13.94
CA TYR A 181 10.23 -34.98 -12.85
C TYR A 181 8.82 -34.38 -12.75
N TRP A 182 8.23 -34.49 -11.56
CA TRP A 182 6.96 -33.86 -11.20
C TRP A 182 7.21 -32.76 -10.18
N GLU A 183 6.61 -31.58 -10.37
CA GLU A 183 6.70 -30.48 -9.42
C GLU A 183 5.33 -29.81 -9.24
N ASN A 184 4.88 -29.65 -8.00
CA ASN A 184 3.63 -28.97 -7.65
C ASN A 184 2.37 -29.59 -8.32
N GLY A 185 2.42 -30.87 -8.68
CA GLY A 185 1.32 -31.57 -9.35
C GLY A 185 0.25 -32.10 -8.40
N GLU A 186 -0.91 -32.49 -8.93
CA GLU A 186 -2.00 -33.12 -8.17
C GLU A 186 -2.49 -34.37 -8.91
N ILE A 187 -2.47 -35.53 -8.25
CA ILE A 187 -2.82 -36.83 -8.86
C ILE A 187 -3.92 -37.48 -8.02
N HIS A 188 -5.09 -37.69 -8.62
CA HIS A 188 -6.25 -38.31 -7.97
C HIS A 188 -6.41 -39.75 -8.44
N GLY A 189 -6.77 -40.67 -7.56
CA GLY A 189 -7.15 -42.00 -8.02
C GLY A 189 -7.58 -42.96 -6.93
N THR A 190 -7.91 -44.19 -7.35
CA THR A 190 -8.42 -45.25 -6.47
C THR A 190 -7.34 -46.27 -6.14
N THR A 191 -7.14 -47.27 -6.99
CA THR A 191 -6.13 -48.32 -6.85
C THR A 191 -4.95 -48.03 -7.75
N ASP A 192 -3.73 -48.26 -7.26
CA ASP A 192 -2.49 -48.23 -8.04
C ASP A 192 -2.38 -46.97 -8.92
N PHE A 193 -2.91 -45.84 -8.46
CA PHE A 193 -3.14 -44.71 -9.36
C PHE A 193 -1.85 -44.02 -9.79
N ILE A 194 -0.71 -44.41 -9.20
CA ILE A 194 0.63 -44.19 -9.72
C ILE A 194 1.30 -45.55 -9.91
N CYS A 195 1.46 -46.00 -11.15
CA CYS A 195 1.96 -47.34 -11.43
C CYS A 195 2.91 -47.39 -12.63
N GLY A 196 3.69 -48.48 -12.68
CA GLY A 196 4.64 -48.73 -13.76
C GLY A 196 6.09 -48.53 -13.35
N SER A 197 6.94 -48.13 -14.29
CA SER A 197 8.41 -48.12 -14.20
C SER A 197 8.99 -46.72 -14.40
N GLY A 198 10.32 -46.59 -14.25
CA GLY A 198 11.05 -45.33 -14.36
C GLY A 198 11.61 -44.84 -13.02
N ASP A 199 12.68 -44.04 -13.11
CA ASP A 199 13.13 -43.17 -12.04
C ASP A 199 12.30 -41.89 -12.08
N VAL A 200 11.31 -41.80 -11.19
CA VAL A 200 10.34 -40.69 -11.15
C VAL A 200 10.44 -39.95 -9.83
N TYR A 201 10.73 -38.66 -9.92
CA TYR A 201 10.86 -37.79 -8.76
C TYR A 201 9.66 -36.84 -8.66
N PHE A 202 8.89 -36.98 -7.60
CA PHE A 202 7.74 -36.14 -7.27
C PHE A 202 8.13 -35.14 -6.20
N GLN A 203 8.20 -33.86 -6.56
CA GLN A 203 8.48 -32.76 -5.66
C GLN A 203 7.20 -31.99 -5.37
N ASN A 204 6.87 -31.82 -4.08
CA ASN A 204 5.74 -31.01 -3.64
C ASN A 204 4.40 -31.36 -4.33
N CYS A 205 4.16 -32.65 -4.59
CA CYS A 205 2.95 -33.10 -5.26
C CYS A 205 1.88 -33.51 -4.25
N LYS A 206 0.61 -33.35 -4.63
CA LYS A 206 -0.55 -33.83 -3.87
C LYS A 206 -1.05 -35.15 -4.45
N LEU A 207 -1.12 -36.17 -3.60
CA LEU A 207 -1.70 -37.48 -3.92
C LEU A 207 -3.07 -37.57 -3.25
N PHE A 208 -4.15 -37.66 -4.05
CA PHE A 208 -5.52 -37.63 -3.55
C PHE A 208 -6.18 -39.01 -3.68
N ALA A 209 -6.34 -39.69 -2.54
CA ALA A 209 -6.89 -41.04 -2.46
C ALA A 209 -8.43 -41.03 -2.45
N LEU A 210 -9.04 -41.61 -3.48
CA LEU A 210 -10.50 -41.66 -3.64
C LEU A 210 -11.13 -42.92 -3.04
N LYS A 211 -10.34 -43.98 -2.80
CA LYS A 211 -10.81 -45.27 -2.28
C LYS A 211 -9.70 -46.00 -1.52
N VAL A 212 -10.08 -46.80 -0.52
CA VAL A 212 -9.14 -47.60 0.28
C VAL A 212 -8.49 -48.67 -0.61
N SER A 213 -7.22 -48.46 -0.98
CA SER A 213 -6.43 -49.37 -1.80
C SER A 213 -4.93 -49.05 -1.67
N ALA A 214 -4.08 -49.50 -2.59
CA ALA A 214 -2.69 -49.03 -2.69
C ALA A 214 -2.60 -47.74 -3.52
N LEU A 215 -1.84 -46.74 -3.06
CA LEU A 215 -1.61 -45.51 -3.82
C LEU A 215 -0.69 -45.77 -5.02
N THR A 216 0.38 -46.55 -4.80
CA THR A 216 1.42 -46.80 -5.80
C THR A 216 1.58 -48.28 -6.13
N ALA A 217 1.90 -48.59 -7.38
CA ALA A 217 2.29 -49.94 -7.83
C ALA A 217 3.55 -49.90 -8.71
N PRO A 218 4.74 -49.71 -8.12
CA PRO A 218 5.98 -49.62 -8.88
C PRO A 218 6.43 -50.96 -9.45
N SER A 219 7.10 -50.89 -10.59
CA SER A 219 7.69 -51.99 -11.37
C SER A 219 9.08 -51.54 -11.84
N SER A 220 9.99 -51.33 -10.90
CA SER A 220 11.27 -50.63 -11.10
C SER A 220 12.40 -51.52 -11.65
N THR A 221 12.06 -52.59 -12.39
CA THR A 221 13.04 -53.50 -13.00
C THR A 221 14.01 -52.71 -13.89
N GLY A 222 15.32 -52.83 -13.59
CA GLY A 222 16.38 -52.12 -14.31
C GLY A 222 16.56 -50.64 -13.94
N MET A 223 15.75 -50.10 -13.02
CA MET A 223 15.85 -48.72 -12.54
C MET A 223 16.69 -48.64 -11.25
N GLU A 224 17.42 -47.55 -11.05
CA GLU A 224 18.27 -47.39 -9.88
C GLU A 224 17.45 -46.98 -8.64
N TRP A 225 16.53 -46.03 -8.81
CA TRP A 225 15.83 -45.34 -7.72
C TRP A 225 14.35 -45.68 -7.63
N GLY A 226 13.66 -45.86 -8.77
CA GLY A 226 12.21 -46.02 -8.83
C GLY A 226 11.46 -44.73 -8.49
N TYR A 227 10.40 -44.82 -7.68
CA TYR A 227 9.60 -43.65 -7.32
C TYR A 227 10.10 -42.97 -6.06
N VAL A 228 10.32 -41.66 -6.13
CA VAL A 228 10.76 -40.84 -5.01
C VAL A 228 9.75 -39.70 -4.82
N PHE A 229 9.11 -39.66 -3.67
CA PHE A 229 8.16 -38.62 -3.29
C PHE A 229 8.79 -37.74 -2.22
N ASN A 230 9.04 -36.47 -2.50
CA ASN A 230 9.67 -35.55 -1.57
C ASN A 230 8.82 -34.30 -1.34
N ASN A 231 8.60 -33.95 -0.08
CA ASN A 231 7.72 -32.85 0.35
C ASN A 231 6.29 -32.98 -0.19
N CYS A 232 5.84 -34.20 -0.49
CA CYS A 232 4.50 -34.44 -1.03
C CYS A 232 3.44 -34.37 0.07
N THR A 233 2.18 -34.17 -0.33
CA THR A 233 1.02 -34.28 0.56
C THR A 233 0.15 -35.45 0.15
N ILE A 234 -0.23 -36.31 1.10
CA ILE A 234 -1.26 -37.33 0.91
C ILE A 234 -2.55 -36.84 1.56
N ASP A 235 -3.61 -36.76 0.77
CA ASP A 235 -4.95 -36.31 1.14
C ASP A 235 -5.98 -37.22 0.47
N GLY A 236 -7.27 -36.97 0.65
CA GLY A 236 -8.31 -37.73 -0.03
C GLY A 236 -9.59 -37.92 0.77
N ASP A 237 -10.46 -38.76 0.23
CA ASP A 237 -11.76 -39.08 0.81
C ASP A 237 -11.71 -40.25 1.80
N VAL A 238 -10.57 -40.94 1.89
CA VAL A 238 -10.43 -42.18 2.67
C VAL A 238 -9.15 -42.24 3.51
N GLU A 239 -9.17 -43.09 4.53
CA GLU A 239 -8.02 -43.49 5.34
C GLU A 239 -7.86 -45.01 5.34
N GLY A 240 -6.73 -45.53 5.82
CA GLY A 240 -6.46 -46.97 5.88
C GLY A 240 -6.03 -47.57 4.54
N PHE A 241 -5.57 -46.75 3.58
CA PHE A 241 -4.92 -47.20 2.36
C PHE A 241 -3.51 -47.75 2.64
N THR A 242 -2.84 -48.27 1.61
CA THR A 242 -1.41 -48.59 1.66
C THR A 242 -0.62 -47.66 0.75
N LEU A 243 0.59 -47.27 1.14
CA LEU A 243 1.47 -46.38 0.38
C LEU A 243 1.86 -46.99 -0.97
N GLY A 244 1.96 -48.32 -1.03
CA GLY A 244 2.14 -49.03 -2.27
C GLY A 244 2.21 -50.54 -2.11
N ARG A 245 2.20 -51.23 -3.24
CA ARG A 245 2.42 -52.68 -3.37
C ARG A 245 3.33 -52.97 -4.56
N SER A 246 4.10 -54.05 -4.49
CA SER A 246 5.13 -54.33 -5.48
C SER A 246 4.56 -55.01 -6.72
N TRP A 247 4.33 -54.23 -7.79
CA TRP A 247 3.88 -54.80 -9.06
C TRP A 247 4.93 -55.75 -9.61
N ASN A 248 6.19 -55.30 -9.73
CA ASN A 248 7.36 -56.16 -9.93
C ASN A 248 8.47 -55.72 -8.96
N ASP A 249 9.75 -55.63 -9.39
CA ASP A 249 10.91 -55.22 -8.58
C ASP A 249 10.79 -53.77 -8.05
N ALA A 250 9.86 -53.56 -7.12
CA ALA A 250 9.36 -52.24 -6.78
C ALA A 250 10.33 -51.47 -5.89
N LYS A 251 10.53 -50.21 -6.24
CA LYS A 251 11.22 -49.22 -5.42
C LYS A 251 10.34 -47.99 -5.26
N ALA A 252 9.99 -47.66 -4.01
CA ALA A 252 9.28 -46.43 -3.68
C ALA A 252 9.77 -45.87 -2.33
N VAL A 253 10.00 -44.55 -2.30
CA VAL A 253 10.46 -43.84 -1.11
C VAL A 253 9.64 -42.57 -0.90
N PHE A 254 9.12 -42.38 0.31
CA PHE A 254 8.43 -41.15 0.72
C PHE A 254 9.29 -40.38 1.72
N LEU A 255 9.60 -39.12 1.40
CA LEU A 255 10.49 -38.24 2.15
C LEU A 255 9.74 -36.96 2.51
N ASN A 256 9.80 -36.57 3.77
CA ASN A 256 9.22 -35.31 4.26
C ASN A 256 7.73 -35.14 3.88
N THR A 257 7.00 -36.25 3.80
CA THR A 257 5.62 -36.28 3.30
C THR A 257 4.63 -35.89 4.39
N THR A 258 3.73 -34.96 4.10
CA THR A 258 2.61 -34.61 4.96
C THR A 258 1.41 -35.50 4.64
N MET A 259 0.98 -36.34 5.59
CA MET A 259 -0.16 -37.23 5.45
C MET A 259 -1.36 -36.64 6.20
N LYS A 260 -2.26 -36.00 5.46
CA LYS A 260 -3.57 -35.53 5.97
C LYS A 260 -4.54 -36.69 6.15
N LYS A 261 -4.39 -37.73 5.33
CA LYS A 261 -5.08 -39.01 5.45
C LYS A 261 -4.05 -40.10 5.73
N GLN A 262 -4.33 -40.97 6.70
CA GLN A 262 -3.35 -41.92 7.20
C GLN A 262 -3.44 -43.27 6.45
N PRO A 263 -2.30 -43.91 6.12
CA PRO A 263 -2.30 -45.29 5.66
C PRO A 263 -2.60 -46.24 6.84
N THR A 264 -2.69 -47.54 6.58
CA THR A 264 -2.67 -48.54 7.65
C THR A 264 -1.39 -48.42 8.48
N ALA A 265 -1.39 -48.94 9.72
CA ALA A 265 -0.19 -48.92 10.58
C ALA A 265 1.02 -49.59 9.91
N GLU A 266 0.77 -50.67 9.16
CA GLU A 266 1.79 -51.37 8.37
C GLU A 266 2.33 -50.53 7.20
N GLY A 267 1.55 -49.55 6.72
CA GLY A 267 1.89 -48.61 5.66
C GLY A 267 1.95 -49.25 4.27
N TRP A 268 2.75 -50.29 4.10
CA TRP A 268 3.00 -50.97 2.82
C TRP A 268 2.16 -52.23 2.66
N GLY A 269 1.59 -52.40 1.47
CA GLY A 269 0.72 -53.51 1.14
C GLY A 269 1.47 -54.82 0.89
N ASN A 270 0.69 -55.91 0.75
CA ASN A 270 1.23 -57.21 0.34
C ASN A 270 1.80 -57.14 -1.09
N PRO A 271 2.85 -57.92 -1.40
CA PRO A 271 3.39 -58.00 -2.75
C PRO A 271 2.37 -58.41 -3.83
N MET A 272 2.48 -57.85 -5.04
CA MET A 272 1.61 -58.19 -6.17
C MET A 272 2.20 -59.34 -7.00
N ASN A 273 3.23 -59.10 -7.84
CA ASN A 273 3.87 -60.18 -8.61
C ASN A 273 5.22 -60.63 -8.04
N SER A 274 6.01 -59.73 -7.46
CA SER A 274 7.28 -60.06 -6.81
C SER A 274 7.45 -59.29 -5.51
N VAL A 275 8.39 -59.70 -4.66
CA VAL A 275 8.76 -58.94 -3.47
C VAL A 275 9.38 -57.57 -3.84
N PRO A 276 9.15 -56.51 -3.03
CA PRO A 276 9.77 -55.21 -3.27
C PRO A 276 11.29 -55.25 -3.06
N GLN A 277 11.99 -54.32 -3.71
CA GLN A 277 13.43 -54.09 -3.51
C GLN A 277 13.67 -52.94 -2.52
N VAL A 278 12.86 -51.88 -2.58
CA VAL A 278 12.93 -50.74 -1.66
C VAL A 278 11.53 -50.22 -1.37
N PHE A 279 11.13 -50.26 -0.11
CA PHE A 279 9.98 -49.52 0.41
C PHE A 279 10.42 -48.82 1.68
N ALA A 280 10.43 -47.49 1.66
CA ALA A 280 10.97 -46.74 2.79
C ALA A 280 10.32 -45.36 2.96
N GLU A 281 10.36 -44.88 4.19
CA GLU A 281 9.90 -43.55 4.59
C GLU A 281 10.97 -42.78 5.37
N TYR A 282 10.91 -41.46 5.31
CA TYR A 282 11.67 -40.56 6.17
C TYR A 282 10.86 -39.32 6.50
N ASN A 283 10.82 -38.94 7.78
CA ASN A 283 10.25 -37.68 8.23
C ASN A 283 8.79 -37.44 7.78
N SER A 284 7.98 -38.51 7.74
CA SER A 284 6.53 -38.41 7.48
C SER A 284 5.84 -37.67 8.63
N LYS A 285 4.95 -36.74 8.30
CA LYS A 285 4.25 -35.87 9.26
C LYS A 285 2.74 -35.95 9.10
N ASP A 286 1.98 -35.72 10.16
CA ASP A 286 0.53 -35.55 10.10
C ASP A 286 0.13 -34.14 9.60
N ALA A 287 -1.18 -33.88 9.49
CA ALA A 287 -1.72 -32.58 9.08
C ALA A 287 -1.32 -31.41 10.00
N SER A 288 -1.00 -31.68 11.26
CA SER A 288 -0.58 -30.70 12.26
C SER A 288 0.94 -30.50 12.28
N GLY A 289 1.69 -31.25 11.47
CA GLY A 289 3.14 -31.19 11.39
C GLY A 289 3.89 -32.07 12.38
N ASN A 290 3.20 -32.92 13.15
CA ASN A 290 3.83 -33.85 14.08
C ASN A 290 4.39 -35.06 13.32
N LEU A 291 5.48 -35.64 13.83
CA LEU A 291 6.05 -36.87 13.26
C LEU A 291 5.10 -38.05 13.44
N ILE A 292 4.91 -38.83 12.37
CA ILE A 292 4.16 -40.09 12.41
C ILE A 292 5.06 -41.19 12.97
N ASP A 293 4.53 -42.05 13.86
CA ASP A 293 5.24 -43.24 14.32
C ASP A 293 5.33 -44.29 13.19
N LEU A 294 6.55 -44.50 12.70
CA LEU A 294 6.86 -45.45 11.63
C LEU A 294 7.32 -46.82 12.15
N SER A 295 7.35 -47.05 13.47
CA SER A 295 7.85 -48.29 14.08
C SER A 295 7.11 -49.55 13.62
N ARG A 296 5.81 -49.37 13.28
CA ARG A 296 4.89 -50.42 12.84
C ARG A 296 4.89 -50.68 11.33
N ARG A 297 5.69 -49.96 10.55
CA ARG A 297 5.78 -50.21 9.11
C ARG A 297 6.24 -51.62 8.82
N ARG A 298 5.62 -52.24 7.82
CA ARG A 298 5.95 -53.58 7.32
C ARG A 298 7.41 -53.60 6.88
N LYS A 299 8.13 -54.64 7.32
CA LYS A 299 9.55 -54.85 6.99
C LYS A 299 9.76 -56.13 6.19
N THR A 300 8.95 -57.16 6.47
CA THR A 300 9.07 -58.46 5.83
C THR A 300 7.99 -58.64 4.77
N TYR A 301 8.40 -59.08 3.59
CA TYR A 301 7.54 -59.29 2.43
C TYR A 301 7.80 -60.69 1.89
N THR A 302 6.72 -61.44 1.67
CA THR A 302 6.78 -62.79 1.08
C THR A 302 5.89 -62.82 -0.16
N LYS A 303 6.44 -63.33 -1.25
CA LYS A 303 5.70 -63.68 -2.47
C LYS A 303 6.23 -65.01 -2.99
N ASP A 304 5.30 -65.95 -3.18
CA ASP A 304 5.60 -67.33 -3.52
C ASP A 304 6.66 -67.91 -2.55
N ASN A 305 7.82 -68.33 -3.04
CA ASN A 305 8.91 -68.88 -2.21
C ASN A 305 10.01 -67.86 -1.86
N THR A 306 9.81 -66.57 -2.15
CA THR A 306 10.80 -65.52 -1.89
C THR A 306 10.35 -64.65 -0.72
N THR A 307 11.23 -64.49 0.27
CA THR A 307 11.03 -63.56 1.39
C THR A 307 12.20 -62.58 1.48
N VAL A 308 11.88 -61.30 1.66
CA VAL A 308 12.85 -60.24 1.90
C VAL A 308 12.49 -59.46 3.16
N THR A 309 13.50 -58.95 3.85
CA THR A 309 13.33 -58.00 4.95
C THR A 309 14.00 -56.69 4.56
N LEU A 310 13.22 -55.62 4.48
CA LEU A 310 13.66 -54.28 4.06
C LEU A 310 13.70 -53.31 5.24
N LYS A 311 14.48 -52.24 5.07
CA LYS A 311 14.51 -51.10 5.99
C LYS A 311 13.39 -50.12 5.62
N ALA A 312 12.29 -50.19 6.35
CA ALA A 312 11.11 -49.36 6.10
C ALA A 312 11.27 -47.88 6.51
N VAL A 313 12.28 -47.55 7.33
CA VAL A 313 12.53 -46.18 7.81
C VAL A 313 14.00 -45.81 7.60
N LEU A 314 14.25 -44.76 6.81
CA LEU A 314 15.60 -44.29 6.50
C LEU A 314 16.18 -43.45 7.66
N SER A 315 17.51 -43.46 7.77
CA SER A 315 18.26 -42.45 8.52
C SER A 315 18.36 -41.15 7.73
N ALA A 316 18.70 -40.05 8.40
CA ALA A 316 18.93 -38.76 7.75
C ALA A 316 20.01 -38.83 6.64
N SER A 317 21.10 -39.57 6.86
CA SER A 317 22.17 -39.75 5.87
C SER A 317 21.76 -40.59 4.66
N GLU A 318 20.83 -41.53 4.82
CA GLU A 318 20.28 -42.29 3.68
C GLU A 318 19.27 -41.45 2.90
N ALA A 319 18.38 -40.75 3.61
CA ALA A 319 17.41 -39.84 3.00
C ALA A 319 18.10 -38.72 2.19
N ALA A 320 19.22 -38.19 2.69
CA ALA A 320 20.01 -37.15 2.00
C ALA A 320 20.58 -37.58 0.63
N LYS A 321 20.58 -38.88 0.29
CA LYS A 321 21.01 -39.37 -1.03
C LYS A 321 19.96 -39.16 -2.12
N TYR A 322 18.68 -39.04 -1.74
CA TYR A 322 17.56 -38.91 -2.69
C TYR A 322 17.37 -37.46 -3.14
N THR A 323 18.39 -36.88 -3.78
CA THR A 323 18.29 -35.55 -4.41
C THR A 323 17.84 -35.68 -5.86
N VAL A 324 17.35 -34.57 -6.45
CA VAL A 324 17.00 -34.53 -7.87
C VAL A 324 18.20 -34.89 -8.74
N GLU A 325 19.40 -34.46 -8.36
CA GLU A 325 20.64 -34.76 -9.05
C GLU A 325 20.94 -36.26 -9.02
N ASN A 326 20.89 -36.90 -7.86
CA ASN A 326 21.24 -38.32 -7.80
C ASN A 326 20.20 -39.19 -8.53
N VAL A 327 18.92 -38.82 -8.43
CA VAL A 327 17.83 -39.61 -9.02
C VAL A 327 17.71 -39.43 -10.52
N LEU A 328 17.86 -38.19 -11.03
CA LEU A 328 17.52 -37.87 -12.43
C LEU A 328 18.71 -37.46 -13.31
N SER A 329 19.87 -37.11 -12.76
CA SER A 329 21.02 -36.69 -13.59
C SER A 329 21.42 -37.75 -14.59
N GLY A 330 21.51 -39.02 -14.17
CA GLY A 330 22.22 -40.08 -14.88
C GLY A 330 23.53 -39.59 -15.52
N SER A 331 23.89 -40.13 -16.68
CA SER A 331 25.13 -39.80 -17.39
C SER A 331 25.10 -38.46 -18.14
N ASP A 332 23.94 -37.81 -18.27
CA ASP A 332 23.76 -36.61 -19.09
C ASP A 332 23.55 -35.33 -18.27
N ASN A 333 23.78 -35.38 -16.95
CA ASN A 333 23.66 -34.25 -16.03
C ASN A 333 22.33 -33.49 -16.16
N TRP A 334 21.23 -34.21 -16.43
CA TRP A 334 19.93 -33.56 -16.57
C TRP A 334 19.50 -32.90 -15.24
N ARG A 335 19.12 -31.62 -15.29
CA ARG A 335 18.69 -30.81 -14.12
C ARG A 335 17.28 -30.26 -14.36
N PRO A 336 16.22 -31.06 -14.17
CA PRO A 336 14.87 -30.66 -14.52
C PRO A 336 14.33 -29.49 -13.69
N HIS A 337 14.72 -29.38 -12.41
CA HIS A 337 14.29 -28.27 -11.55
C HIS A 337 14.83 -26.89 -12.00
N ASN A 338 15.95 -26.83 -12.74
CA ASN A 338 16.42 -25.58 -13.34
C ASN A 338 15.55 -25.17 -14.54
N LEU A 339 14.96 -26.14 -15.23
CA LEU A 339 14.09 -25.92 -16.38
C LEU A 339 12.67 -25.50 -15.97
N THR A 340 12.31 -25.66 -14.68
CA THR A 340 11.01 -25.26 -14.14
C THR A 340 11.01 -23.88 -13.48
N VAL A 341 12.17 -23.19 -13.41
CA VAL A 341 12.27 -21.82 -12.87
C VAL A 341 11.39 -20.88 -13.69
N GLN A 342 10.53 -20.11 -13.01
CA GLN A 342 9.57 -19.22 -13.64
C GLN A 342 10.14 -17.80 -13.76
N CYS A 343 9.79 -17.09 -14.84
CA CYS A 343 10.07 -15.66 -14.97
C CYS A 343 9.29 -14.86 -13.92
N SER A 344 9.84 -13.69 -13.59
CA SER A 344 9.15 -12.73 -12.71
C SER A 344 7.89 -12.18 -13.39
N ALA A 345 6.92 -11.73 -12.58
CA ALA A 345 5.75 -11.02 -13.11
C ALA A 345 6.23 -9.73 -13.81
N PRO A 346 5.84 -9.49 -15.08
CA PRO A 346 6.11 -8.20 -15.72
C PRO A 346 5.41 -7.06 -14.97
N VAL A 347 5.94 -5.85 -15.07
CA VAL A 347 5.21 -4.64 -14.69
C VAL A 347 4.77 -3.94 -15.96
N ILE A 348 3.47 -3.82 -16.17
CA ILE A 348 2.89 -3.25 -17.38
C ILE A 348 2.42 -1.81 -17.17
N ARG A 349 2.59 -1.00 -18.21
CA ARG A 349 2.08 0.38 -18.31
C ARG A 349 1.52 0.63 -19.70
N GLN A 350 0.68 1.66 -19.83
CA GLN A 350 0.11 2.09 -21.09
C GLN A 350 0.74 3.42 -21.53
N GLU A 351 1.16 3.50 -22.79
CA GLU A 351 1.54 4.75 -23.44
C GLU A 351 0.75 4.86 -24.75
N GLY A 352 -0.26 5.74 -24.78
CA GLY A 352 -1.21 5.83 -25.89
C GLY A 352 -1.89 4.49 -26.15
N LYS A 353 -1.72 3.91 -27.34
CA LYS A 353 -2.29 2.60 -27.73
C LYS A 353 -1.37 1.41 -27.45
N ARG A 354 -0.21 1.63 -26.84
CA ARG A 354 0.77 0.56 -26.58
C ARG A 354 0.74 0.17 -25.12
N ILE A 355 0.82 -1.14 -24.86
CA ILE A 355 1.14 -1.70 -23.54
C ILE A 355 2.62 -2.05 -23.55
N LEU A 356 3.36 -1.61 -22.55
CA LEU A 356 4.82 -1.76 -22.45
C LEU A 356 5.20 -2.43 -21.13
N TRP A 357 6.30 -3.18 -21.16
CA TRP A 357 6.97 -3.73 -19.99
C TRP A 357 8.48 -3.84 -20.24
N GLU A 358 9.24 -4.06 -19.17
CA GLU A 358 10.69 -4.25 -19.28
C GLU A 358 11.04 -5.61 -19.90
N ASN A 359 12.14 -5.66 -20.64
CA ASN A 359 12.67 -6.92 -21.16
C ASN A 359 13.22 -7.77 -20.00
N ASP A 360 13.05 -9.09 -20.09
CA ASP A 360 13.56 -10.08 -19.14
C ASP A 360 14.36 -11.11 -19.94
N ASP A 361 15.67 -11.24 -19.72
CA ASP A 361 16.54 -12.11 -20.51
C ASP A 361 16.21 -13.61 -20.39
N ASP A 362 15.52 -14.02 -19.33
CA ASP A 362 15.09 -15.40 -19.13
C ASP A 362 13.73 -15.70 -19.78
N ALA A 363 13.02 -14.67 -20.24
CA ALA A 363 11.72 -14.82 -20.90
C ALA A 363 11.88 -15.26 -22.37
N LEU A 364 11.18 -16.32 -22.76
CA LEU A 364 11.00 -16.74 -24.15
C LEU A 364 10.06 -15.77 -24.89
N CYS A 365 8.92 -15.44 -24.29
CA CYS A 365 7.93 -14.51 -24.81
C CYS A 365 6.98 -14.06 -23.69
N TRP A 366 5.99 -13.24 -24.05
CA TRP A 366 4.95 -12.76 -23.15
C TRP A 366 3.58 -13.09 -23.71
N VAL A 367 2.69 -13.59 -22.86
CA VAL A 367 1.29 -13.83 -23.20
C VAL A 367 0.46 -12.70 -22.61
N VAL A 368 -0.28 -12.02 -23.48
CA VAL A 368 -1.19 -10.92 -23.17
C VAL A 368 -2.61 -11.48 -23.03
N PHE A 369 -3.28 -11.08 -21.97
CA PHE A 369 -4.65 -11.45 -21.67
C PHE A 369 -5.54 -10.21 -21.61
N LYS A 370 -6.73 -10.32 -22.20
CA LYS A 370 -7.82 -9.34 -22.13
C LYS A 370 -8.96 -9.92 -21.33
N ASP A 371 -9.31 -9.29 -20.22
CA ASP A 371 -10.39 -9.73 -19.32
C ASP A 371 -10.22 -11.20 -18.89
N GLY A 372 -8.97 -11.58 -18.61
CA GLY A 372 -8.58 -12.95 -18.25
C GLY A 372 -8.55 -13.96 -19.40
N LYS A 373 -8.86 -13.57 -20.63
CA LYS A 373 -8.83 -14.45 -21.82
C LYS A 373 -7.57 -14.21 -22.63
N TYR A 374 -7.02 -15.27 -23.21
CA TYR A 374 -5.91 -15.17 -24.17
C TYR A 374 -6.24 -14.14 -25.26
N LEU A 375 -5.32 -13.20 -25.47
CA LEU A 375 -5.40 -12.19 -26.54
C LEU A 375 -4.29 -12.43 -27.57
N ALA A 376 -3.05 -12.53 -27.12
CA ALA A 376 -1.88 -12.70 -27.99
C ALA A 376 -0.68 -13.26 -27.22
N ASN A 377 0.27 -13.87 -27.93
CA ASN A 377 1.63 -14.07 -27.41
C ASN A 377 2.66 -13.35 -28.28
N VAL A 378 3.51 -12.53 -27.67
CA VAL A 378 4.45 -11.64 -28.35
C VAL A 378 5.88 -11.88 -27.88
N ALA A 379 6.83 -11.79 -28.81
CA ALA A 379 8.26 -11.86 -28.52
C ALA A 379 8.88 -10.49 -28.20
N ALA A 380 8.14 -9.40 -28.41
CA ALA A 380 8.55 -8.06 -28.06
C ALA A 380 8.08 -7.70 -26.65
N ASN A 381 8.79 -6.79 -25.98
CA ASN A 381 8.43 -6.27 -24.67
C ASN A 381 7.29 -5.23 -24.71
N SER A 382 6.40 -5.35 -25.69
CA SER A 382 5.27 -4.45 -25.90
C SER A 382 4.18 -5.09 -26.76
N TYR A 383 2.97 -4.56 -26.66
CA TYR A 383 1.81 -4.97 -27.43
C TYR A 383 1.06 -3.75 -27.98
N ASP A 384 0.67 -3.80 -29.25
CA ASP A 384 -0.22 -2.80 -29.85
C ASP A 384 -1.68 -3.15 -29.51
N ALA A 385 -2.26 -2.35 -28.62
CA ALA A 385 -3.62 -2.50 -28.13
C ALA A 385 -4.65 -1.70 -28.95
N SER A 386 -4.34 -1.30 -30.19
CA SER A 386 -5.25 -0.53 -31.06
C SER A 386 -6.62 -1.19 -31.29
N MET A 387 -6.70 -2.51 -31.18
CA MET A 387 -7.94 -3.30 -31.32
C MET A 387 -8.58 -3.71 -29.98
N VAL A 388 -8.00 -3.29 -28.86
CA VAL A 388 -8.53 -3.57 -27.52
C VAL A 388 -9.66 -2.58 -27.22
N SER A 389 -10.74 -3.08 -26.62
CA SER A 389 -11.87 -2.27 -26.21
C SER A 389 -11.52 -1.43 -24.97
N ILE A 390 -11.88 -0.14 -24.97
CA ILE A 390 -11.76 0.72 -23.79
C ILE A 390 -12.50 0.07 -22.61
N GLY A 391 -11.91 0.14 -21.41
CA GLY A 391 -12.45 -0.44 -20.19
C GLY A 391 -12.06 -1.90 -19.97
N SER A 392 -11.49 -2.59 -20.96
CA SER A 392 -10.98 -3.95 -20.77
C SER A 392 -9.76 -3.98 -19.85
N THR A 393 -9.68 -5.00 -19.00
CA THR A 393 -8.52 -5.25 -18.15
C THR A 393 -7.48 -6.05 -18.91
N ILE A 394 -6.27 -5.50 -19.02
CA ILE A 394 -5.11 -6.16 -19.60
C ILE A 394 -4.20 -6.68 -18.49
N THR A 395 -3.74 -7.92 -18.67
CA THR A 395 -2.65 -8.52 -17.89
C THR A 395 -1.70 -9.25 -18.83
N VAL A 396 -0.47 -9.46 -18.39
CA VAL A 396 0.60 -10.12 -19.12
C VAL A 396 1.33 -11.11 -18.22
N ARG A 397 1.75 -12.26 -18.75
CA ARG A 397 2.64 -13.24 -18.09
C ARG A 397 3.85 -13.53 -18.99
N ALA A 398 5.04 -13.58 -18.40
CA ALA A 398 6.25 -14.02 -19.10
C ALA A 398 6.34 -15.55 -19.13
N ALA A 399 6.76 -16.13 -20.26
CA ALA A 399 7.05 -17.55 -20.40
C ALA A 399 8.56 -17.80 -20.25
N ASN A 400 8.97 -18.79 -19.47
CA ASN A 400 10.38 -19.20 -19.35
C ASN A 400 10.89 -19.90 -20.62
N SER A 401 12.15 -20.34 -20.62
CA SER A 401 12.79 -21.06 -21.74
C SER A 401 12.09 -22.37 -22.14
N MET A 402 11.27 -22.96 -21.28
CA MET A 402 10.44 -24.15 -21.58
C MET A 402 9.01 -23.77 -22.00
N GLY A 403 8.68 -22.49 -22.03
CA GLY A 403 7.36 -21.94 -22.32
C GLY A 403 6.43 -21.81 -21.11
N GLY A 404 6.88 -22.22 -19.92
CA GLY A 404 6.10 -22.18 -18.70
C GLY A 404 5.78 -20.74 -18.26
N LEU A 405 4.50 -20.43 -18.05
CA LEU A 405 4.06 -19.08 -17.70
C LEU A 405 4.28 -18.76 -16.22
N GLY A 406 5.03 -17.68 -15.95
CA GLY A 406 5.25 -17.13 -14.62
C GLY A 406 4.03 -16.42 -14.02
N ALA A 407 4.27 -15.61 -13.00
CA ALA A 407 3.21 -14.88 -12.30
C ALA A 407 2.54 -13.81 -13.19
N ILE A 408 1.29 -13.46 -12.85
CA ILE A 408 0.51 -12.41 -13.53
C ILE A 408 1.07 -11.04 -13.13
N SER A 409 1.21 -10.13 -14.11
CA SER A 409 1.55 -8.72 -13.90
C SER A 409 0.47 -7.94 -13.11
N ASN A 410 0.76 -6.66 -12.81
CA ASN A 410 -0.27 -5.72 -12.37
C ASN A 410 -1.40 -5.61 -13.43
N SER A 411 -2.63 -5.43 -12.97
CA SER A 411 -3.78 -5.20 -13.85
C SER A 411 -3.79 -3.77 -14.39
N LEU A 412 -4.07 -3.62 -15.69
CA LEU A 412 -4.19 -2.33 -16.35
C LEU A 412 -5.55 -2.23 -17.04
N VAL A 413 -6.35 -1.20 -16.73
CA VAL A 413 -7.60 -0.94 -17.45
C VAL A 413 -7.28 -0.10 -18.69
N PHE A 414 -7.50 -0.66 -19.87
CA PHE A 414 -7.18 -0.01 -21.13
C PHE A 414 -8.07 1.21 -21.36
N SER A 415 -7.49 2.36 -21.67
CA SER A 415 -8.22 3.60 -21.94
C SER A 415 -7.75 4.25 -23.24
N ASN A 416 -8.61 4.99 -23.95
CA ASN A 416 -8.15 5.82 -25.07
C ASN A 416 -7.83 7.22 -24.54
N SER A 417 -6.58 7.49 -24.18
CA SER A 417 -6.13 8.87 -23.96
C SER A 417 -5.78 9.51 -25.31
N ILE A 418 -6.80 9.82 -26.14
CA ILE A 418 -6.61 10.81 -27.20
C ILE A 418 -6.70 12.17 -26.52
N GLU A 419 -5.60 12.92 -26.54
CA GLU A 419 -5.53 14.28 -26.02
C GLU A 419 -5.42 15.27 -27.17
N TYR A 420 -6.11 16.40 -27.04
CA TYR A 420 -5.96 17.57 -27.91
C TYR A 420 -5.31 18.72 -27.14
N SER A 421 -4.52 19.51 -27.85
CA SER A 421 -3.86 20.69 -27.30
C SER A 421 -4.81 21.87 -27.28
N LEU A 422 -4.94 22.57 -26.16
CA LEU A 422 -5.57 23.89 -26.05
C LEU A 422 -4.46 24.93 -25.89
N ASN A 423 -4.28 25.79 -26.88
CA ASN A 423 -3.33 26.89 -26.84
C ASN A 423 -4.06 28.17 -26.46
N ILE A 424 -3.65 28.78 -25.35
CA ILE A 424 -4.20 30.03 -24.85
C ILE A 424 -3.21 31.16 -25.12
N SER A 425 -3.72 32.29 -25.60
CA SER A 425 -2.93 33.51 -25.76
C SER A 425 -3.68 34.74 -25.26
N ILE A 426 -2.94 35.82 -25.00
CA ILE A 426 -3.49 37.11 -24.57
C ILE A 426 -3.31 38.08 -25.73
N GLY A 427 -4.42 38.63 -26.24
CA GLY A 427 -4.44 39.56 -27.36
C GLY A 427 -4.75 40.97 -26.87
N GLY A 428 -3.78 41.86 -26.81
CA GLY A 428 -4.01 43.22 -26.31
C GLY A 428 -4.30 43.30 -24.80
N GLY A 429 -3.75 44.34 -24.18
CA GLY A 429 -3.83 44.55 -22.74
C GLY A 429 -3.16 43.49 -21.87
N GLU A 430 -3.46 43.51 -20.57
CA GLU A 430 -2.87 42.61 -19.58
C GLU A 430 -3.94 41.86 -18.79
N GLY A 431 -3.75 40.55 -18.68
CA GLY A 431 -4.69 39.63 -18.05
C GLY A 431 -4.17 38.20 -18.09
N THR A 432 -4.94 37.30 -17.50
CA THR A 432 -4.68 35.85 -17.51
C THR A 432 -5.93 35.10 -17.92
N VAL A 433 -5.76 33.83 -18.28
CA VAL A 433 -6.86 32.92 -18.58
C VAL A 433 -6.62 31.62 -17.81
N THR A 434 -7.66 31.12 -17.16
CA THR A 434 -7.63 29.86 -16.41
C THR A 434 -8.62 28.85 -17.01
N PRO A 435 -8.22 27.59 -17.28
CA PRO A 435 -6.85 27.07 -17.21
C PRO A 435 -5.95 27.63 -18.32
N ALA A 436 -4.63 27.60 -18.08
CA ALA A 436 -3.62 27.93 -19.08
C ALA A 436 -3.53 26.85 -20.18
N SER A 437 -2.67 27.08 -21.19
CA SER A 437 -2.42 26.12 -22.27
C SER A 437 -2.08 24.73 -21.75
N GLY A 438 -2.58 23.68 -22.39
CA GLY A 438 -2.40 22.31 -21.93
C GLY A 438 -2.97 21.26 -22.87
N LYS A 439 -2.90 20.00 -22.45
CA LYS A 439 -3.52 18.86 -23.14
C LYS A 439 -4.76 18.40 -22.39
N PHE A 440 -5.81 18.14 -23.14
CA PHE A 440 -7.12 17.78 -22.59
C PHE A 440 -7.68 16.58 -23.36
N GLY A 441 -8.35 15.68 -22.66
CA GLY A 441 -8.94 14.49 -23.27
C GLY A 441 -10.00 14.84 -24.32
N GLN A 442 -10.09 14.03 -25.38
CA GLN A 442 -11.15 14.14 -26.39
C GLN A 442 -12.54 14.15 -25.73
N GLY A 443 -13.35 15.15 -26.07
CA GLY A 443 -14.71 15.34 -25.56
C GLY A 443 -14.79 16.10 -24.24
N ALA A 444 -13.65 16.50 -23.65
CA ALA A 444 -13.66 17.36 -22.46
C ALA A 444 -14.23 18.75 -22.79
N SER A 445 -15.09 19.26 -21.89
CA SER A 445 -15.54 20.65 -21.90
C SER A 445 -14.68 21.45 -20.94
N VAL A 446 -13.85 22.35 -21.48
CA VAL A 446 -12.93 23.18 -20.68
C VAL A 446 -13.56 24.57 -20.51
N THR A 447 -13.85 24.96 -19.27
CA THR A 447 -14.33 26.31 -18.95
C THR A 447 -13.14 27.24 -18.76
N LEU A 448 -13.06 28.26 -19.61
CA LEU A 448 -12.07 29.32 -19.61
C LEU A 448 -12.62 30.57 -18.92
N GLU A 449 -11.85 31.10 -17.98
CA GLU A 449 -12.13 32.36 -17.31
C GLU A 449 -10.99 33.35 -17.59
N ALA A 450 -11.32 34.48 -18.21
CA ALA A 450 -10.40 35.59 -18.38
C ALA A 450 -10.41 36.48 -17.14
N VAL A 451 -9.26 36.65 -16.52
CA VAL A 451 -9.08 37.50 -15.33
C VAL A 451 -8.20 38.68 -15.73
N PRO A 452 -8.76 39.90 -15.87
CA PRO A 452 -7.96 41.08 -16.19
C PRO A 452 -6.99 41.43 -15.05
N VAL A 453 -5.83 41.96 -15.40
CA VAL A 453 -4.97 42.65 -14.42
C VAL A 453 -5.61 43.99 -14.05
N VAL A 454 -5.34 44.49 -12.84
CA VAL A 454 -5.80 45.81 -12.38
C VAL A 454 -5.46 46.89 -13.43
N GLY A 455 -6.43 47.74 -13.75
CA GLY A 455 -6.29 48.75 -14.80
C GLY A 455 -6.66 48.25 -16.20
N TRP A 456 -7.16 47.01 -16.33
CA TRP A 456 -7.68 46.43 -17.56
C TRP A 456 -9.08 45.83 -17.36
N LEU A 457 -9.84 45.71 -18.44
CA LEU A 457 -11.14 45.04 -18.51
C LEU A 457 -11.06 43.94 -19.57
N PHE A 458 -11.70 42.80 -19.29
CA PHE A 458 -11.91 41.79 -20.33
C PHE A 458 -12.90 42.33 -21.36
N ASP A 459 -12.52 42.27 -22.64
CA ASP A 459 -13.31 42.78 -23.75
C ASP A 459 -14.03 41.64 -24.48
N HIS A 460 -13.28 40.70 -25.07
CA HIS A 460 -13.84 39.54 -25.79
C HIS A 460 -12.84 38.40 -25.99
N TRP A 461 -13.35 37.23 -26.39
CA TRP A 461 -12.60 36.07 -26.84
C TRP A 461 -12.50 36.01 -28.37
N THR A 462 -11.40 35.46 -28.89
CA THR A 462 -11.22 35.13 -30.32
C THR A 462 -10.55 33.77 -30.52
N GLY A 463 -10.50 33.30 -31.78
CA GLY A 463 -9.96 31.99 -32.15
C GLY A 463 -11.06 30.93 -32.23
N ASP A 464 -10.84 29.78 -31.59
CA ASP A 464 -11.82 28.68 -31.46
C ASP A 464 -12.92 28.96 -30.42
N LEU A 465 -12.91 30.14 -29.82
CA LEU A 465 -13.95 30.72 -28.97
C LEU A 465 -14.25 32.14 -29.49
N ALA A 466 -15.46 32.65 -29.28
CA ALA A 466 -15.82 34.01 -29.69
C ALA A 466 -16.84 34.66 -28.75
N GLY A 467 -16.86 35.99 -28.72
CA GLY A 467 -17.82 36.80 -27.96
C GLY A 467 -17.28 37.26 -26.61
N ASN A 468 -18.11 37.94 -25.82
CA ASN A 468 -17.72 38.60 -24.57
C ASN A 468 -18.23 37.88 -23.30
N THR A 469 -18.80 36.69 -23.43
CA THR A 469 -19.20 35.87 -22.28
C THR A 469 -17.97 35.42 -21.50
N ASN A 470 -17.94 35.67 -20.20
CA ASN A 470 -16.85 35.25 -19.32
C ASN A 470 -17.43 34.87 -17.95
N PRO A 471 -17.21 33.63 -17.44
CA PRO A 471 -16.48 32.51 -18.07
C PRO A 471 -17.15 31.92 -19.32
N ALA A 472 -16.37 31.29 -20.20
CA ALA A 472 -16.83 30.64 -21.44
C ALA A 472 -16.33 29.19 -21.54
N THR A 473 -16.95 28.33 -22.35
CA THR A 473 -16.57 26.90 -22.43
C THR A 473 -16.20 26.48 -23.85
N VAL A 474 -15.12 25.71 -23.99
CA VAL A 474 -14.65 25.12 -25.24
C VAL A 474 -14.70 23.59 -25.18
N LEU A 475 -15.22 22.94 -26.24
CA LEU A 475 -15.25 21.48 -26.37
C LEU A 475 -13.97 20.98 -27.08
N MET A 476 -13.23 20.08 -26.43
CA MET A 476 -11.97 19.53 -26.94
C MET A 476 -12.21 18.37 -27.91
N ASN A 477 -12.56 18.70 -29.15
CA ASN A 477 -12.77 17.73 -30.24
C ASN A 477 -11.70 17.77 -31.35
N SER A 478 -10.76 18.70 -31.25
CA SER A 478 -9.56 18.88 -32.07
C SER A 478 -8.56 19.68 -31.25
N ASP A 479 -7.33 19.88 -31.74
CA ASP A 479 -6.47 20.94 -31.22
C ASP A 479 -7.20 22.29 -31.35
N LYS A 480 -7.08 23.13 -30.32
CA LYS A 480 -7.77 24.43 -30.17
C LYS A 480 -6.78 25.55 -29.89
N SER A 481 -7.10 26.75 -30.36
CA SER A 481 -6.39 27.99 -30.04
C SER A 481 -7.40 29.09 -29.66
N VAL A 482 -7.32 29.61 -28.44
CA VAL A 482 -8.22 30.65 -27.91
C VAL A 482 -7.41 31.84 -27.41
N SER A 483 -7.87 33.06 -27.70
CA SER A 483 -7.22 34.29 -27.24
C SER A 483 -8.19 35.17 -26.45
N ALA A 484 -7.77 35.67 -25.29
CA ALA A 484 -8.51 36.66 -24.50
C ALA A 484 -8.02 38.07 -24.81
N TYR A 485 -8.92 39.01 -25.08
CA TYR A 485 -8.59 40.41 -25.31
C TYR A 485 -8.96 41.30 -24.13
N PHE A 486 -8.04 42.19 -23.76
CA PHE A 486 -8.23 43.13 -22.67
C PHE A 486 -8.05 44.58 -23.14
N VAL A 487 -8.86 45.49 -22.60
CA VAL A 487 -8.82 46.93 -22.88
C VAL A 487 -8.54 47.72 -21.61
N LYS A 488 -7.87 48.86 -21.73
CA LYS A 488 -7.47 49.66 -20.57
C LYS A 488 -8.69 50.21 -19.85
N ASP A 489 -8.69 50.13 -18.52
CA ASP A 489 -9.68 50.80 -17.68
C ASP A 489 -9.20 52.24 -17.37
N GLU A 490 -9.98 53.24 -17.78
CA GLU A 490 -9.62 54.65 -17.63
C GLU A 490 -10.07 55.27 -16.30
N ARG A 491 -10.69 54.50 -15.42
CA ARG A 491 -11.16 54.99 -14.11
C ARG A 491 -10.01 55.13 -13.11
N ASN A 492 -10.17 56.00 -12.11
CA ASN A 492 -9.19 56.15 -11.02
C ASN A 492 -9.20 54.92 -10.10
N TYR A 493 -8.03 54.56 -9.58
CA TYR A 493 -7.86 53.46 -8.63
C TYR A 493 -7.20 53.96 -7.33
N TYR A 494 -7.64 53.42 -6.20
CA TYR A 494 -7.05 53.66 -4.89
C TYR A 494 -6.78 52.35 -4.17
N SER A 495 -5.74 52.31 -3.34
CA SER A 495 -5.36 51.10 -2.61
C SER A 495 -6.12 50.95 -1.29
N VAL A 496 -6.44 49.70 -0.94
CA VAL A 496 -6.84 49.34 0.43
C VAL A 496 -5.84 48.32 0.93
N SER A 497 -5.09 48.71 1.96
CA SER A 497 -4.13 47.86 2.67
C SER A 497 -4.70 47.56 4.04
N ALA A 498 -4.87 46.29 4.35
CA ALA A 498 -5.42 45.84 5.61
C ALA A 498 -4.54 44.73 6.19
N ASP A 499 -3.88 45.02 7.30
CA ASP A 499 -2.97 44.09 7.97
C ASP A 499 -3.61 43.51 9.24
N ALA A 500 -3.18 42.31 9.62
CA ALA A 500 -3.57 41.67 10.87
C ALA A 500 -2.35 41.51 11.78
N ALA A 501 -2.45 41.92 13.06
CA ALA A 501 -1.55 41.44 14.08
C ALA A 501 -1.77 39.93 14.33
N PRO A 502 -0.81 39.19 14.92
CA PRO A 502 -1.01 37.80 15.29
C PRO A 502 -2.27 37.62 16.14
N GLY A 503 -3.03 36.55 15.90
CA GLY A 503 -4.29 36.23 16.61
C GLY A 503 -5.56 36.36 15.75
N GLY A 504 -5.42 36.67 14.47
CA GLY A 504 -6.52 36.72 13.54
C GLY A 504 -6.07 36.96 12.10
N ASN A 505 -7.05 37.08 11.22
CA ASN A 505 -6.88 37.45 9.83
C ASN A 505 -7.72 38.69 9.50
N VAL A 506 -7.42 39.31 8.37
CA VAL A 506 -8.27 40.36 7.79
C VAL A 506 -8.60 39.99 6.35
N THR A 507 -9.86 40.16 5.97
CA THR A 507 -10.35 39.91 4.61
C THR A 507 -11.04 41.14 4.05
N LEU A 508 -11.02 41.25 2.72
CA LEU A 508 -11.63 42.34 1.96
C LEU A 508 -12.79 41.76 1.12
N SER A 509 -13.91 42.46 1.07
CA SER A 509 -15.02 42.15 0.18
C SER A 509 -15.43 43.40 -0.60
N PRO A 510 -15.19 43.47 -1.93
CA PRO A 510 -14.49 42.48 -2.76
C PRO A 510 -12.99 42.36 -2.42
N GLN A 511 -12.37 41.21 -2.73
CA GLN A 511 -10.93 40.99 -2.54
C GLN A 511 -10.12 41.78 -3.57
N GLY A 512 -9.00 42.38 -3.16
CA GLY A 512 -8.13 43.16 -4.05
C GLY A 512 -7.20 44.09 -3.29
N THR A 513 -6.18 44.62 -3.98
CA THR A 513 -5.24 45.61 -3.42
C THR A 513 -5.47 47.02 -3.97
N LEU A 514 -6.21 47.13 -5.08
CA LEU A 514 -6.56 48.37 -5.77
C LEU A 514 -8.02 48.27 -6.20
N PHE A 515 -8.78 49.33 -5.94
CA PHE A 515 -10.19 49.40 -6.22
C PHE A 515 -10.50 50.66 -7.02
N VAL A 516 -11.46 50.56 -7.93
CA VAL A 516 -11.94 51.71 -8.69
C VAL A 516 -12.57 52.71 -7.71
N GLU A 517 -12.36 54.00 -7.96
CA GLU A 517 -13.02 55.09 -7.22
C GLU A 517 -14.54 54.86 -7.12
N GLY A 518 -15.09 55.02 -5.92
CA GLY A 518 -16.50 54.76 -5.60
C GLY A 518 -16.83 53.31 -5.22
N THR A 519 -15.87 52.37 -5.32
CA THR A 519 -16.09 50.98 -4.89
C THR A 519 -16.39 50.92 -3.39
N LYS A 520 -17.38 50.10 -3.02
CA LYS A 520 -17.64 49.75 -1.61
C LYS A 520 -16.76 48.59 -1.20
N VAL A 521 -16.04 48.73 -0.09
CA VAL A 521 -15.14 47.69 0.41
C VAL A 521 -15.45 47.44 1.88
N ALA A 522 -15.79 46.20 2.22
CA ALA A 522 -15.88 45.76 3.62
C ALA A 522 -14.53 45.15 4.02
N VAL A 523 -13.94 45.67 5.10
CA VAL A 523 -12.74 45.13 5.73
C VAL A 523 -13.17 44.39 7.00
N THR A 524 -13.00 43.07 7.04
CA THR A 524 -13.46 42.22 8.15
C THR A 524 -12.28 41.59 8.85
N ALA A 525 -12.17 41.82 10.16
CA ALA A 525 -11.23 41.13 11.04
C ALA A 525 -11.90 39.88 11.64
N GLU A 526 -11.24 38.75 11.51
CA GLU A 526 -11.68 37.48 12.08
C GLU A 526 -10.60 36.95 13.02
N ALA A 527 -10.96 36.72 14.28
CA ALA A 527 -10.03 36.16 15.25
C ALA A 527 -9.91 34.64 15.07
N ILE A 528 -8.71 34.09 15.28
CA ILE A 528 -8.53 32.63 15.37
C ILE A 528 -9.18 32.10 16.66
N LYS A 529 -9.39 30.78 16.74
CA LYS A 529 -9.94 30.13 17.93
C LYS A 529 -9.08 30.44 19.16
N GLY A 530 -9.73 30.69 20.31
CA GLY A 530 -9.07 31.13 21.54
C GLY A 530 -8.68 32.62 21.57
N TRP A 531 -8.94 33.40 20.51
CA TRP A 531 -8.62 34.82 20.40
C TRP A 531 -9.86 35.67 20.12
N LYS A 532 -9.75 36.98 20.33
CA LYS A 532 -10.79 37.97 20.04
C LYS A 532 -10.21 39.22 19.41
N PHE A 533 -11.01 39.85 18.56
CA PHE A 533 -10.70 41.15 17.98
C PHE A 533 -10.64 42.21 19.09
N ALA A 534 -9.56 42.98 19.12
CA ALA A 534 -9.31 44.02 20.11
C ALA A 534 -9.58 45.44 19.57
N GLY A 535 -9.38 45.67 18.27
CA GLY A 535 -9.69 46.93 17.62
C GLY A 535 -8.83 47.23 16.38
N TRP A 536 -9.22 48.29 15.67
CA TRP A 536 -8.50 48.82 14.50
C TRP A 536 -7.53 49.95 14.87
N GLU A 537 -6.39 50.01 14.18
CA GLU A 537 -5.50 51.17 14.11
C GLU A 537 -5.24 51.60 12.65
N GLY A 538 -4.75 52.83 12.45
CA GLY A 538 -4.49 53.41 11.12
C GLY A 538 -5.53 54.45 10.72
N ASP A 539 -5.97 54.41 9.46
CA ASP A 539 -6.95 55.35 8.89
C ASP A 539 -8.38 55.14 9.44
N HIS A 540 -8.62 54.03 10.13
CA HIS A 540 -9.84 53.74 10.87
C HIS A 540 -9.52 53.23 12.28
N THR A 541 -10.35 53.58 13.25
CA THR A 541 -10.25 53.12 14.64
C THR A 541 -11.62 52.70 15.14
N GLY A 542 -11.71 51.62 15.91
CA GLY A 542 -12.97 51.12 16.46
C GLY A 542 -12.86 49.69 16.96
N THR A 543 -13.90 49.22 17.65
CA THR A 543 -14.01 47.86 18.20
C THR A 543 -14.94 46.96 17.41
N ASP A 544 -15.57 47.49 16.35
CA ASP A 544 -16.39 46.69 15.44
C ASP A 544 -15.47 45.90 14.49
N ALA A 545 -15.66 44.59 14.43
CA ALA A 545 -14.82 43.70 13.63
C ALA A 545 -14.96 43.93 12.11
N VAL A 546 -15.96 44.70 11.67
CA VAL A 546 -16.18 45.04 10.26
C VAL A 546 -16.09 46.55 10.09
N TYR A 547 -15.20 46.99 9.20
CA TYR A 547 -15.11 48.37 8.72
C TYR A 547 -15.65 48.45 7.28
N ASN A 548 -16.82 49.05 7.12
CA ASN A 548 -17.43 49.27 5.80
C ASN A 548 -16.99 50.62 5.22
N ILE A 549 -16.27 50.59 4.11
CA ILE A 549 -15.93 51.76 3.31
C ILE A 549 -17.02 51.91 2.24
N GLU A 550 -17.89 52.90 2.42
CA GLU A 550 -19.06 53.11 1.55
C GLU A 550 -18.72 53.67 0.17
N SER A 551 -17.53 54.23 -0.01
CA SER A 551 -17.01 54.74 -1.28
C SER A 551 -15.51 54.99 -1.16
N ILE A 552 -14.70 54.24 -1.90
CA ILE A 552 -13.25 54.44 -1.97
C ILE A 552 -12.91 55.70 -2.78
N ASP A 553 -12.26 56.69 -2.16
CA ASP A 553 -11.89 57.98 -2.78
C ASP A 553 -10.43 58.39 -2.51
N ARG A 554 -9.70 57.56 -1.77
CA ARG A 554 -8.28 57.72 -1.42
C ARG A 554 -7.69 56.37 -1.02
N ASN A 555 -6.37 56.31 -0.91
CA ASN A 555 -5.70 55.13 -0.34
C ASN A 555 -6.07 54.98 1.15
N VAL A 556 -6.36 53.76 1.58
CA VAL A 556 -6.75 53.43 2.96
C VAL A 556 -5.79 52.37 3.52
N SER A 557 -5.25 52.61 4.72
CA SER A 557 -4.41 51.66 5.46
C SER A 557 -4.93 51.44 6.87
N VAL A 558 -5.29 50.20 7.19
CA VAL A 558 -5.79 49.79 8.53
C VAL A 558 -5.07 48.55 9.02
N LYS A 559 -4.97 48.39 10.35
CA LYS A 559 -4.43 47.18 10.97
C LYS A 559 -5.30 46.69 12.11
N ALA A 560 -5.68 45.41 12.06
CA ALA A 560 -6.44 44.73 13.10
C ALA A 560 -5.52 44.26 14.23
N SER A 561 -5.93 44.47 15.48
CA SER A 561 -5.28 43.91 16.67
C SER A 561 -6.15 42.83 17.32
N PHE A 562 -5.51 41.80 17.86
CA PHE A 562 -6.17 40.67 18.51
C PHE A 562 -5.56 40.41 19.89
N LEU A 563 -6.36 39.87 20.81
CA LEU A 563 -5.93 39.43 22.13
C LEU A 563 -6.51 38.05 22.42
N PRO A 564 -5.85 37.21 23.24
CA PRO A 564 -6.43 35.93 23.62
C PRO A 564 -7.70 36.15 24.46
N GLN A 565 -8.63 35.21 24.34
CA GLN A 565 -9.88 35.20 25.11
C GLN A 565 -9.59 34.94 26.60
N ASP A 566 -8.71 33.97 26.87
CA ASP A 566 -8.07 33.75 28.17
C ASP A 566 -6.56 33.94 28.01
N LYS A 567 -5.99 34.88 28.78
CA LYS A 567 -4.56 35.22 28.70
C LYS A 567 -3.66 34.21 29.42
N ASN A 568 -4.24 33.33 30.23
CA ASN A 568 -3.48 32.43 31.08
C ASN A 568 -3.65 30.97 30.67
N ASN A 569 -4.62 30.63 29.82
CA ASN A 569 -4.89 29.26 29.41
C ASN A 569 -5.00 29.17 27.88
N TYR A 570 -4.25 28.25 27.28
CA TYR A 570 -4.19 28.01 25.84
C TYR A 570 -4.34 26.52 25.58
N GLU A 571 -5.45 26.13 24.96
CA GLU A 571 -5.73 24.76 24.57
C GLU A 571 -4.80 24.36 23.41
N ALA A 572 -4.22 23.16 23.46
CA ALA A 572 -3.22 22.72 22.49
C ALA A 572 -3.84 22.50 21.11
N GLU A 573 -5.12 22.11 21.05
CA GLU A 573 -5.87 21.91 19.82
C GLU A 573 -6.14 23.19 19.03
N ASP A 574 -5.95 24.36 19.65
CA ASP A 574 -6.08 25.66 18.96
C ASP A 574 -4.78 26.04 18.21
N GLY A 575 -3.72 25.24 18.36
CA GLY A 575 -2.44 25.42 17.69
C GLY A 575 -2.42 25.00 16.22
N THR A 576 -1.42 25.48 15.48
CA THR A 576 -1.17 25.02 14.10
C THR A 576 -0.38 23.73 14.12
N LEU A 577 -0.91 22.67 13.53
CA LEU A 577 -0.32 21.33 13.53
C LEU A 577 0.46 21.04 12.23
N ASN A 578 1.54 20.27 12.36
CA ASN A 578 2.26 19.68 11.23
C ASN A 578 2.66 18.24 11.59
N GLU A 579 2.20 17.26 10.83
CA GLU A 579 2.37 15.82 11.12
C GLU A 579 1.87 15.38 12.52
N ALA A 580 1.10 16.23 13.19
CA ALA A 580 0.38 15.97 14.42
C ALA A 580 -1.12 16.10 14.15
N VAL A 581 -1.95 15.51 15.00
CA VAL A 581 -3.41 15.50 14.84
C VAL A 581 -4.10 15.81 16.17
N THR A 582 -5.29 16.39 16.12
CA THR A 582 -6.16 16.49 17.29
C THR A 582 -6.95 15.19 17.48
N GLU A 583 -7.07 14.71 18.71
CA GLU A 583 -7.88 13.54 19.06
C GLU A 583 -8.69 13.79 20.34
N ASN A 584 -9.79 13.07 20.53
CA ASN A 584 -10.66 13.19 21.71
C ASN A 584 -11.02 11.83 22.33
N ARG A 585 -10.29 10.77 21.97
CA ARG A 585 -10.59 9.38 22.37
C ARG A 585 -10.24 9.05 23.83
N ASN A 586 -9.29 9.78 24.42
CA ASN A 586 -8.79 9.52 25.75
C ASN A 586 -9.39 10.55 26.69
N ALA A 587 -10.39 10.21 27.49
CA ALA A 587 -11.08 11.16 28.35
C ALA A 587 -10.15 11.86 29.36
N GLY A 588 -10.55 13.05 29.85
CA GLY A 588 -9.87 13.78 30.91
C GLY A 588 -9.10 15.05 30.48
N PHE A 589 -9.14 15.41 29.19
CA PHE A 589 -8.63 16.66 28.62
C PHE A 589 -9.60 17.85 28.84
N SER A 590 -9.10 19.09 28.74
CA SER A 590 -9.91 20.32 28.65
C SER A 590 -10.29 20.64 27.20
N GLY A 591 -11.17 21.62 26.99
CA GLY A 591 -11.56 22.00 25.64
C GLY A 591 -12.31 20.90 24.87
N GLU A 592 -11.96 20.73 23.59
CA GLU A 592 -12.66 19.84 22.65
C GLU A 592 -11.85 18.59 22.30
N SER A 593 -10.52 18.65 22.44
CA SER A 593 -9.59 17.58 22.07
C SER A 593 -8.22 17.82 22.70
N TYR A 594 -7.22 17.02 22.32
CA TYR A 594 -5.81 17.23 22.65
C TYR A 594 -4.96 16.95 21.41
N VAL A 595 -3.69 17.36 21.43
CA VAL A 595 -2.72 17.08 20.36
C VAL A 595 -2.05 15.73 20.57
N ASN A 596 -2.15 14.86 19.56
CA ASN A 596 -1.40 13.62 19.43
C ASN A 596 -0.34 13.77 18.32
N PHE A 597 0.91 13.44 18.62
CA PHE A 597 2.03 13.56 17.67
C PHE A 597 2.23 12.25 16.90
N SER A 598 3.09 12.29 15.88
CA SER A 598 3.47 11.11 15.10
C SER A 598 4.95 10.76 15.31
N ALA A 599 5.31 9.49 15.10
CA ALA A 599 6.68 8.98 15.19
C ALA A 599 7.57 9.39 13.98
N VAL A 600 7.68 10.69 13.75
CA VAL A 600 8.54 11.31 12.72
C VAL A 600 9.19 12.55 13.31
N ASP A 601 10.40 12.89 12.88
CA ASP A 601 11.06 14.12 13.32
C ASP A 601 10.30 15.35 12.83
N GLY A 602 10.01 16.29 13.74
CA GLY A 602 9.33 17.54 13.40
C GLY A 602 7.80 17.45 13.32
N SER A 603 7.18 16.38 13.82
CA SER A 603 5.76 16.39 14.19
C SER A 603 5.57 17.41 15.30
N LYS A 604 4.71 18.41 15.09
CA LYS A 604 4.66 19.59 15.97
C LYS A 604 3.29 20.24 16.10
N VAL A 605 3.16 21.02 17.18
CA VAL A 605 2.13 22.04 17.39
C VAL A 605 2.78 23.39 17.68
N ASP A 606 2.33 24.42 16.97
CA ASP A 606 2.69 25.82 17.16
C ASP A 606 1.53 26.57 17.86
N LEU A 607 1.70 26.93 19.14
CA LEU A 607 0.70 27.63 19.94
C LEU A 607 0.98 29.13 20.00
N LEU A 608 0.03 29.93 19.53
CA LEU A 608 0.11 31.38 19.64
C LEU A 608 -0.34 31.83 21.04
N ILE A 609 0.58 32.44 21.78
CA ILE A 609 0.36 32.99 23.13
C ILE A 609 0.60 34.50 23.15
N TYR A 610 0.25 35.14 24.26
CA TYR A 610 0.50 36.56 24.48
C TYR A 610 1.10 36.80 25.87
N SER A 611 2.21 37.53 25.94
CA SER A 611 2.80 37.97 27.22
C SER A 611 2.74 39.49 27.36
N GLU A 612 2.26 39.98 28.51
CA GLU A 612 2.12 41.42 28.76
C GLU A 612 3.46 42.13 29.02
N VAL A 613 4.49 41.40 29.42
CA VAL A 613 5.86 41.91 29.55
C VAL A 613 6.85 40.83 29.13
N SER A 614 8.06 41.24 28.73
CA SER A 614 9.14 40.30 28.45
C SER A 614 9.73 39.70 29.73
N GLY A 615 10.32 38.51 29.62
CA GLY A 615 11.08 37.86 30.69
C GLY A 615 10.74 36.39 30.87
N GLU A 616 11.27 35.79 31.92
CA GLU A 616 10.98 34.39 32.28
C GLU A 616 9.52 34.24 32.76
N ARG A 617 8.89 33.16 32.32
CA ARG A 617 7.54 32.74 32.67
C ARG A 617 7.51 31.25 32.91
N GLU A 618 6.89 30.86 34.02
CA GLU A 618 6.51 29.47 34.20
C GLU A 618 5.32 29.15 33.31
N VAL A 619 5.46 28.05 32.57
CA VAL A 619 4.48 27.43 31.69
C VAL A 619 4.17 26.06 32.27
N THR A 620 2.92 25.85 32.62
CA THR A 620 2.42 24.55 33.07
C THR A 620 1.80 23.84 31.87
N ILE A 621 2.24 22.63 31.57
CA ILE A 621 1.79 21.83 30.43
C ILE A 621 1.00 20.64 30.97
N THR A 622 -0.26 20.49 30.56
CA THR A 622 -1.07 19.31 30.87
C THR A 622 -0.89 18.26 29.77
N PHE A 623 -0.55 17.04 30.16
CA PHE A 623 -0.21 15.98 29.21
C PHE A 623 -0.61 14.57 29.70
N SER A 624 -0.68 13.62 28.78
CA SER A 624 -0.79 12.19 29.05
C SER A 624 0.22 11.39 28.23
N ASN A 625 0.85 10.38 28.84
CA ASN A 625 1.82 9.50 28.19
C ASN A 625 1.62 8.05 28.66
N GLY A 626 0.61 7.37 28.12
CA GLY A 626 0.29 5.97 28.43
C GLY A 626 1.19 4.94 27.76
N SER A 627 2.34 5.33 27.21
CA SER A 627 3.24 4.41 26.47
C SER A 627 4.13 3.54 27.36
N GLY A 628 4.22 3.84 28.66
CA GLY A 628 5.06 3.11 29.62
C GLY A 628 6.54 3.54 29.64
N THR A 629 6.98 4.43 28.74
CA THR A 629 8.32 5.05 28.76
C THR A 629 8.24 6.56 28.51
N PRO A 630 9.24 7.37 28.91
CA PRO A 630 9.26 8.79 28.61
C PRO A 630 9.20 9.08 27.10
N ARG A 631 8.47 10.11 26.73
CA ARG A 631 8.41 10.66 25.36
C ARG A 631 8.89 12.09 25.37
N ASN A 632 9.80 12.45 24.47
CA ASN A 632 10.47 13.74 24.53
C ASN A 632 10.01 14.67 23.40
N LEU A 633 9.81 15.94 23.73
CA LEU A 633 9.58 17.01 22.74
C LEU A 633 10.64 18.10 22.92
N SER A 634 11.05 18.74 21.83
CA SER A 634 11.73 20.03 21.88
C SER A 634 10.71 21.16 22.11
N VAL A 635 11.15 22.24 22.76
CA VAL A 635 10.35 23.45 23.00
C VAL A 635 11.09 24.68 22.47
N ALA A 636 10.44 25.42 21.58
CA ALA A 636 10.96 26.65 21.01
C ALA A 636 10.01 27.83 21.21
N VAL A 637 10.56 29.04 21.29
CA VAL A 637 9.80 30.30 21.32
C VAL A 637 10.19 31.11 20.09
N ASN A 638 9.22 31.43 19.23
CA ASN A 638 9.43 32.14 17.97
C ASN A 638 10.53 31.49 17.10
N GLY A 639 10.57 30.16 17.06
CA GLY A 639 11.56 29.37 16.32
C GLY A 639 12.91 29.20 17.03
N VAL A 640 13.15 29.87 18.16
CA VAL A 640 14.38 29.70 18.94
C VAL A 640 14.18 28.59 19.98
N VAL A 641 14.90 27.48 19.81
CA VAL A 641 14.86 26.34 20.75
C VAL A 641 15.37 26.79 22.11
N GLN A 642 14.52 26.68 23.14
CA GLN A 642 14.89 26.93 24.54
C GLN A 642 15.13 25.63 25.30
N VAL A 643 14.45 24.54 24.89
CA VAL A 643 14.69 23.20 25.42
C VAL A 643 14.79 22.23 24.25
N SER A 644 15.95 21.62 24.05
CA SER A 644 16.18 20.70 22.92
C SER A 644 15.53 19.32 23.10
N SER A 645 15.31 18.90 24.35
CA SER A 645 14.66 17.63 24.67
C SER A 645 14.07 17.69 26.08
N LEU A 646 12.76 17.90 26.16
CA LEU A 646 11.96 17.91 27.38
C LEU A 646 11.29 16.55 27.54
N ALA A 647 11.57 15.86 28.66
CA ALA A 647 11.01 14.54 28.93
C ALA A 647 9.61 14.63 29.52
N PHE A 648 8.66 13.92 28.91
CA PHE A 648 7.31 13.70 29.42
C PHE A 648 7.22 12.27 29.96
N GLU A 649 7.33 12.14 31.28
CA GLU A 649 7.32 10.85 31.98
C GLU A 649 6.03 10.06 31.75
N ALA A 650 6.10 8.73 31.85
CA ALA A 650 4.93 7.88 31.66
C ALA A 650 3.82 8.20 32.69
N THR A 651 2.58 8.26 32.21
CA THR A 651 1.36 8.24 33.04
C THR A 651 0.90 6.80 33.24
N ALA A 652 -0.06 6.58 34.14
CA ALA A 652 -0.58 5.23 34.41
C ALA A 652 -1.23 4.61 33.16
N ASP A 653 -1.95 5.44 32.41
CA ASP A 653 -2.56 5.14 31.12
C ASP A 653 -2.77 6.46 30.33
N TRP A 654 -3.35 6.35 29.13
CA TRP A 654 -3.64 7.50 28.26
C TRP A 654 -4.81 8.39 28.73
N THR A 655 -5.60 7.93 29.71
CA THR A 655 -6.70 8.71 30.32
C THR A 655 -6.29 9.42 31.61
N THR A 656 -5.06 9.18 32.08
CA THR A 656 -4.47 9.83 33.23
C THR A 656 -3.67 11.02 32.76
N TRP A 657 -4.05 12.22 33.22
CA TRP A 657 -3.41 13.49 32.87
C TRP A 657 -2.56 14.01 34.03
N LYS A 658 -1.36 14.51 33.72
CA LYS A 658 -0.42 15.13 34.66
C LYS A 658 0.00 16.51 34.17
N THR A 659 0.51 17.33 35.09
CA THR A 659 1.13 18.61 34.76
C THR A 659 2.65 18.51 34.78
N LEU A 660 3.29 19.24 33.87
CA LEU A 660 4.72 19.46 33.80
C LEU A 660 4.99 20.97 33.84
N HIS A 661 5.92 21.42 34.68
CA HIS A 661 6.27 22.83 34.80
C HIS A 661 7.58 23.12 34.07
N LEU A 662 7.59 24.17 33.26
CA LEU A 662 8.74 24.61 32.47
C LEU A 662 8.88 26.13 32.55
N THR A 663 10.09 26.66 32.73
CA THR A 663 10.33 28.10 32.59
C THR A 663 10.77 28.43 31.17
N LEU A 664 10.05 29.33 30.49
CA LEU A 664 10.38 29.86 29.17
C LEU A 664 10.65 31.36 29.23
N THR A 665 11.61 31.85 28.45
CA THR A 665 11.79 33.29 28.23
C THR A 665 10.87 33.75 27.10
N LEU A 666 9.89 34.58 27.42
CA LEU A 666 8.93 35.11 26.45
C LEU A 666 9.18 36.61 26.20
N PRO A 667 9.16 37.11 24.95
CA PRO A 667 9.13 38.54 24.70
C PRO A 667 7.75 39.12 25.04
N GLU A 668 7.65 40.44 25.11
CA GLU A 668 6.37 41.14 25.23
C GLU A 668 5.60 41.06 23.91
N GLY A 669 4.29 40.85 24.00
CA GLY A 669 3.38 40.73 22.86
C GLY A 669 3.09 39.27 22.50
N ALA A 670 2.58 39.07 21.28
CA ALA A 670 2.28 37.73 20.79
C ALA A 670 3.57 36.93 20.51
N SER A 671 3.57 35.64 20.80
CA SER A 671 4.67 34.73 20.51
C SER A 671 4.16 33.33 20.23
N THR A 672 4.93 32.55 19.50
CA THR A 672 4.63 31.15 19.24
C THR A 672 5.47 30.26 20.13
N ILE A 673 4.84 29.41 20.93
CA ILE A 673 5.49 28.28 21.61
C ILE A 673 5.30 27.03 20.75
N THR A 674 6.40 26.44 20.32
CA THR A 674 6.41 25.22 19.51
C THR A 674 6.78 24.02 20.37
N PHE A 675 5.97 22.97 20.32
CA PHE A 675 6.35 21.63 20.80
C PHE A 675 6.57 20.72 19.59
N ALA A 676 7.72 20.05 19.49
CA ALA A 676 8.03 19.17 18.36
C ALA A 676 8.75 17.88 18.76
N THR A 677 8.40 16.77 18.13
CA THR A 677 9.07 15.46 18.31
C THR A 677 10.54 15.54 17.93
N VAL A 678 11.36 14.72 18.60
CA VAL A 678 12.81 14.62 18.39
C VAL A 678 13.25 13.16 18.25
N ASN A 679 14.25 12.92 17.41
CA ASN A 679 14.86 11.62 17.13
C ASN A 679 13.90 10.55 16.55
N GLY A 680 12.89 10.97 15.80
CA GLY A 680 11.89 10.10 15.17
C GLY A 680 10.98 9.37 16.16
N GLN A 681 11.00 9.78 17.44
CA GLN A 681 10.15 9.22 18.48
C GLN A 681 8.75 9.84 18.43
N ASP A 682 7.75 9.02 18.77
CA ASP A 682 6.38 9.45 19.01
C ASP A 682 6.26 10.37 20.25
N GLY A 683 5.30 11.30 20.27
CA GLY A 683 5.12 12.30 21.34
C GLY A 683 4.07 11.92 22.41
N PRO A 684 4.02 12.59 23.57
CA PRO A 684 2.90 12.47 24.51
C PRO A 684 1.63 13.13 23.94
N ASN A 685 0.46 12.85 24.50
CA ASN A 685 -0.73 13.67 24.26
C ASN A 685 -0.60 14.99 25.05
N VAL A 686 -0.73 16.14 24.39
CA VAL A 686 -0.67 17.46 25.05
C VAL A 686 -2.05 18.10 24.98
N ASP A 687 -2.59 18.44 26.14
CA ASP A 687 -3.95 19.00 26.33
C ASP A 687 -3.93 20.52 26.24
N LYS A 688 -3.21 21.18 27.14
CA LYS A 688 -3.15 22.64 27.22
C LYS A 688 -1.87 23.14 27.87
N ILE A 689 -1.65 24.44 27.74
CA ILE A 689 -0.64 25.16 28.52
C ILE A 689 -1.25 26.31 29.31
N GLU A 690 -0.73 26.52 30.51
CA GLU A 690 -1.10 27.62 31.38
C GLU A 690 0.12 28.51 31.66
N LEU A 691 -0.03 29.82 31.45
CA LEU A 691 1.00 30.80 31.76
C LEU A 691 0.81 31.33 33.18
N ALA A 692 1.86 31.25 34.00
CA ALA A 692 1.81 31.81 35.34
C ALA A 692 1.61 33.33 35.31
N VAL A 693 0.67 33.82 36.13
CA VAL A 693 0.46 35.25 36.32
C VAL A 693 1.76 35.85 36.89
N PRO A 694 2.34 36.89 36.27
CA PRO A 694 3.55 37.52 36.80
C PRO A 694 3.27 38.00 38.23
N SER A 695 4.13 37.58 39.18
CA SER A 695 4.00 37.99 40.58
C SER A 695 3.98 39.51 40.68
N ALA A 696 2.84 40.07 41.09
CA ALA A 696 2.61 41.51 41.11
C ALA A 696 3.58 42.20 42.08
N THR A 697 4.57 42.91 41.55
CA THR A 697 5.39 43.81 42.36
C THR A 697 4.64 45.14 42.49
N MET A 698 4.03 45.38 43.66
CA MET A 698 3.26 46.58 43.99
C MET A 698 4.14 47.84 43.96
N LEU A 699 3.90 48.79 43.05
CA LEU A 699 4.64 50.05 43.02
C LEU A 699 3.74 51.27 42.72
N ARG A 700 3.65 52.14 43.74
CA ARG A 700 3.19 53.55 43.79
C ARG A 700 1.71 53.84 44.17
N LYS A 701 1.52 54.28 45.42
CA LYS A 701 0.33 54.99 45.93
C LYS A 701 0.27 56.40 45.31
N LEU A 702 -0.85 56.77 44.70
CA LEU A 702 -1.03 58.10 44.10
C LEU A 702 -1.66 59.09 45.11
N HIS A 703 -2.59 58.65 45.98
CA HIS A 703 -3.22 59.51 47.01
C HIS A 703 -3.91 58.72 48.16
N ARG A 704 -4.08 59.34 49.34
CA ARG A 704 -4.94 58.87 50.47
C ARG A 704 -5.66 60.03 51.15
N ASP A 705 -6.98 59.90 51.33
CA ASP A 705 -7.71 60.53 52.44
C ASP A 705 -8.36 59.45 53.33
N GLU A 706 -9.07 59.83 54.40
CA GLU A 706 -9.66 58.86 55.33
C GLU A 706 -10.71 57.94 54.70
N LYS A 707 -11.23 58.24 53.50
CA LYS A 707 -12.36 57.54 52.88
C LYS A 707 -12.06 56.89 51.53
N SER A 708 -10.95 57.23 50.87
CA SER A 708 -10.59 56.73 49.54
C SER A 708 -9.07 56.67 49.28
N SER A 709 -8.65 55.75 48.41
CA SER A 709 -7.26 55.65 47.95
C SER A 709 -7.15 55.22 46.49
N LEU A 710 -6.22 55.85 45.77
CA LEU A 710 -5.95 55.61 44.34
C LEU A 710 -4.57 54.98 44.15
N PHE A 711 -4.53 53.91 43.34
CA PHE A 711 -3.32 53.14 43.05
C PHE A 711 -3.21 52.86 41.56
N TYR A 712 -2.00 52.97 41.03
CA TYR A 712 -1.68 52.45 39.70
C TYR A 712 -0.83 51.19 39.85
N MET A 713 -1.32 50.08 39.30
CA MET A 713 -0.63 48.80 39.26
C MET A 713 0.09 48.70 37.92
N SER A 714 1.34 49.17 37.86
CA SER A 714 2.11 49.22 36.61
C SER A 714 2.31 47.85 35.96
N ALA A 715 2.49 46.80 36.76
CA ALA A 715 2.68 45.43 36.26
C ALA A 715 1.44 44.83 35.57
N SER A 716 0.23 45.23 35.98
CA SER A 716 -1.03 44.78 35.37
C SER A 716 -1.71 45.87 34.52
N GLY A 717 -1.12 47.06 34.45
CA GLY A 717 -1.68 48.22 33.77
C GLY A 717 -3.03 48.68 34.31
N ILE A 718 -3.35 48.44 35.59
CA ILE A 718 -4.67 48.75 36.17
C ILE A 718 -4.59 50.00 37.05
N LEU A 719 -5.50 50.95 36.85
CA LEU A 719 -5.75 52.01 37.83
C LEU A 719 -6.91 51.59 38.75
N CYS A 720 -6.67 51.61 40.06
CA CYS A 720 -7.56 51.07 41.08
C CYS A 720 -7.94 52.12 42.12
N CYS A 721 -9.23 52.34 42.34
CA CYS A 721 -9.79 53.21 43.37
C CYS A 721 -10.45 52.37 44.48
N LYS A 722 -9.90 52.38 45.70
CA LYS A 722 -10.51 51.74 46.88
C LYS A 722 -11.25 52.78 47.72
N PHE A 723 -12.43 52.43 48.20
CA PHE A 723 -13.30 53.27 49.01
C PHE A 723 -14.12 52.41 49.99
N GLU A 724 -14.71 53.03 51.00
CA GLU A 724 -15.53 52.31 51.99
C GLU A 724 -16.99 52.17 51.56
N GLN A 725 -17.66 53.27 51.18
CA GLN A 725 -19.02 53.27 50.65
C GLN A 725 -19.24 54.50 49.77
N SER A 726 -19.86 54.34 48.60
CA SER A 726 -20.15 55.46 47.69
C SER A 726 -21.42 55.23 46.88
N LYS A 727 -22.21 56.29 46.67
CA LYS A 727 -23.40 56.24 45.80
C LYS A 727 -23.00 56.26 44.33
N ARG A 728 -21.90 56.92 43.97
CA ARG A 728 -21.44 57.03 42.58
C ARG A 728 -19.94 57.31 42.48
N ILE A 729 -19.26 56.52 41.66
CA ILE A 729 -17.85 56.70 41.32
C ILE A 729 -17.73 56.80 39.80
N ARG A 730 -17.13 57.89 39.30
CA ARG A 730 -16.70 58.03 37.90
C ARG A 730 -15.19 58.11 37.82
N MET A 731 -14.60 57.36 36.91
CA MET A 731 -13.20 57.40 36.55
C MET A 731 -13.09 57.74 35.07
N GLY A 732 -12.15 58.61 34.72
CA GLY A 732 -11.85 58.94 33.33
C GLY A 732 -10.36 59.14 33.13
N ILE A 733 -9.85 58.69 32.00
CA ILE A 733 -8.47 58.91 31.56
C ILE A 733 -8.52 59.84 30.36
N PHE A 734 -7.66 60.86 30.39
CA PHE A 734 -7.61 61.92 29.41
C PHE A 734 -6.17 62.06 28.91
N THR A 735 -6.01 62.34 27.63
CA THR A 735 -4.74 62.85 27.09
C THR A 735 -4.46 64.25 27.64
N MET A 736 -3.21 64.72 27.56
CA MET A 736 -2.80 66.02 28.11
C MET A 736 -3.44 67.23 27.41
N ASP A 737 -4.00 67.05 26.21
CA ASP A 737 -4.82 68.03 25.49
C ASP A 737 -6.31 68.00 25.90
N GLY A 738 -6.69 67.15 26.87
CA GLY A 738 -8.03 67.11 27.47
C GLY A 738 -9.01 66.15 26.79
N LYS A 739 -8.62 65.38 25.78
CA LYS A 739 -9.49 64.38 25.14
C LYS A 739 -9.64 63.14 26.05
N ARG A 740 -10.89 62.76 26.35
CA ARG A 740 -11.17 61.54 27.11
C ARG A 740 -10.89 60.30 26.27
N VAL A 741 -10.02 59.42 26.75
CA VAL A 741 -9.62 58.18 26.06
C VAL A 741 -10.19 56.93 26.71
N LEU A 742 -10.44 56.93 28.02
CA LEU A 742 -11.12 55.84 28.73
C LEU A 742 -12.01 56.41 29.83
N SER A 743 -13.07 55.69 30.19
CA SER A 743 -13.87 56.02 31.38
C SER A 743 -14.60 54.80 31.92
N ARG A 744 -14.84 54.80 33.24
CA ARG A 744 -15.65 53.81 33.94
C ARG A 744 -16.51 54.50 34.98
N GLU A 745 -17.77 54.10 35.08
CA GLU A 745 -18.69 54.64 36.06
C GLU A 745 -19.42 53.50 36.78
N VAL A 746 -19.58 53.63 38.10
CA VAL A 746 -20.25 52.63 38.95
C VAL A 746 -21.10 53.33 40.01
N GLU A 747 -22.31 52.82 40.25
CA GLU A 747 -23.27 53.35 41.21
C GLU A 747 -23.56 52.36 42.35
N ASN A 748 -23.95 52.87 43.52
CA ASN A 748 -24.36 52.13 44.72
C ASN A 748 -23.41 51.00 45.14
N VAL A 749 -22.11 51.29 45.22
CA VAL A 749 -21.10 50.28 45.51
C VAL A 749 -20.79 50.25 47.01
N ASN A 750 -20.88 49.07 47.62
CA ASN A 750 -20.48 48.83 49.02
C ASN A 750 -19.09 48.18 49.04
N LYS A 751 -18.12 48.84 49.69
CA LYS A 751 -16.72 48.46 49.95
C LYS A 751 -16.02 47.56 48.92
N GLY A 752 -15.05 48.11 48.17
CA GLY A 752 -14.19 47.33 47.27
C GLY A 752 -13.37 48.22 46.33
N PRO A 753 -12.45 47.65 45.54
CA PRO A 753 -11.78 48.39 44.48
C PRO A 753 -12.69 48.56 43.25
N VAL A 754 -12.78 49.77 42.72
CA VAL A 754 -13.22 50.02 41.34
C VAL A 754 -11.96 50.15 40.49
N GLU A 755 -11.86 49.31 39.47
CA GLU A 755 -10.66 49.18 38.63
C GLU A 755 -10.93 49.68 37.22
N ILE A 756 -9.94 50.29 36.57
CA ILE A 756 -9.98 50.58 35.14
C ILE A 756 -8.68 50.05 34.53
N PRO A 757 -8.75 48.98 33.70
CA PRO A 757 -7.62 48.55 32.91
C PRO A 757 -7.20 49.67 31.95
N LEU A 758 -5.92 50.00 31.94
CA LEU A 758 -5.33 50.99 31.03
C LEU A 758 -4.71 50.33 29.78
N SER A 759 -4.89 49.01 29.64
CA SER A 759 -4.49 48.24 28.46
C SER A 759 -5.11 48.83 27.20
N GLY A 760 -4.29 49.18 26.22
CA GLY A 760 -4.71 49.82 24.95
C GLY A 760 -4.39 51.31 24.86
N LEU A 761 -3.95 51.96 25.94
CA LEU A 761 -3.35 53.29 25.86
C LEU A 761 -1.89 53.20 25.43
N ARG A 762 -1.45 54.16 24.61
CA ARG A 762 -0.03 54.28 24.21
C ARG A 762 0.81 54.71 25.40
N ASN A 763 2.12 54.44 25.35
CA ASN A 763 3.06 55.00 26.33
C ASN A 763 3.00 56.54 26.26
N GLY A 764 2.80 57.18 27.41
CA GLY A 764 2.64 58.62 27.49
C GLY A 764 2.18 59.06 28.86
N VAL A 765 2.14 60.38 29.07
CA VAL A 765 1.56 60.97 30.28
C VAL A 765 0.08 61.24 30.03
N TYR A 766 -0.77 60.76 30.93
CA TYR A 766 -2.21 60.94 30.90
C TYR A 766 -2.68 61.61 32.18
N LEU A 767 -3.86 62.23 32.13
CA LEU A 767 -4.56 62.75 33.30
C LEU A 767 -5.67 61.77 33.67
N ALA A 768 -5.62 61.21 34.88
CA ALA A 768 -6.72 60.46 35.45
C ALA A 768 -7.58 61.39 36.30
N ARG A 769 -8.88 61.44 36.01
CA ARG A 769 -9.91 62.15 36.78
C ARG A 769 -10.79 61.13 37.48
N ILE A 770 -10.99 61.30 38.78
CA ILE A 770 -11.89 60.47 39.57
C ILE A 770 -12.87 61.36 40.30
N GLU A 771 -14.15 61.02 40.24
CA GLU A 771 -15.24 61.70 40.91
C GLU A 771 -15.97 60.72 41.81
N ILE A 772 -15.95 60.95 43.13
CA ILE A 772 -16.62 60.11 44.13
C ILE A 772 -17.69 60.98 44.80
N ASP A 773 -18.96 60.63 44.62
CA ASP A 773 -20.12 61.36 45.18
C ASP A 773 -20.06 62.88 44.96
N GLY A 774 -19.60 63.30 43.77
CA GLY A 774 -19.48 64.70 43.37
C GLY A 774 -18.14 65.37 43.71
N VAL A 775 -17.26 64.73 44.48
CA VAL A 775 -15.91 65.23 44.77
C VAL A 775 -14.94 64.78 43.68
N VAL A 776 -14.32 65.72 42.98
CA VAL A 776 -13.41 65.45 41.86
C VAL A 776 -11.95 65.55 42.29
N LYS A 777 -11.14 64.59 41.87
CA LYS A 777 -9.68 64.59 41.97
C LYS A 777 -9.05 64.26 40.62
N THR A 778 -7.87 64.82 40.37
CA THR A 778 -7.12 64.58 39.13
C THR A 778 -5.66 64.31 39.43
N GLU A 779 -5.08 63.29 38.79
CA GLU A 779 -3.69 62.88 38.97
C GLU A 779 -3.03 62.58 37.61
N HIS A 780 -1.74 62.86 37.49
CA HIS A 780 -0.97 62.43 36.32
C HIS A 780 -0.59 60.95 36.45
N ILE A 781 -0.82 60.20 35.38
CA ILE A 781 -0.35 58.83 35.23
C ILE A 781 0.64 58.81 34.09
N ASN A 782 1.89 58.47 34.41
CA ASN A 782 2.89 58.22 33.41
C ASN A 782 2.87 56.73 33.06
N LEU A 783 2.44 56.41 31.83
CA LEU A 783 2.47 55.04 31.29
C LEU A 783 3.79 54.74 30.57
N ASN A 784 4.72 55.70 30.53
CA ASN A 784 6.11 55.40 30.16
C ASN A 784 6.73 54.61 31.32
N ARG A 785 7.22 53.40 31.02
CA ARG A 785 7.87 52.49 31.97
C ARG A 785 8.92 53.17 32.83
#